data_AF-A0A2V9B6P0-F1
#
_entry.id   AF-A0A2V9B6P0-F1
#
_cell.length_a   1.000
_cell.length_b   1.000
_cell.length_c   1.000
_cell.angle_alpha   90.00
_cell.angle_beta   90.00
_cell.angle_gamma   90.00
#
_symmetry.space_group_name_H-M   'P 1'
#
loop_
_entity.id
_entity.type
_entity.pdbx_description
1 polymer ?
#
loop_
_entity_poly.entity_id
_entity_poly.type
_entity_poly.pdbx_seq_one_letter_code
_entity_poly.pdbx_strand_id
1 'polypeptide(L)'
;MGSDCSPGRTANPAFRCIAFGFLLLALLVPPSWGQQKNPGGPPPVAVMAQLSRVTVPDVRGRTPGDAQTLLQKVGLLVGRTAETAGPGAAGTVWRQSPAAGNVVVRGSSVNLDLVPQKSPTNPSHGDNEFKRLVPSLIGRSRVQALELLSRVNLKLGKVTEGEATGAEGTIFAQNPQAGLWVPVLSSVDVQVVQSKKQPSGGSEESPSIIVPSLRGQTTKAATQILLQSGLRIGAVSSGNASAPVGTIYAQQPLANSRVRAETPVNVWVAEAKSTPTVSVPSVIHRDIQSAEGFLQHSRLRLGQVEHQVSDNFVGLITAQSPEPGTRVEVGTPVNVVVAQERPLIAVPNVVRRDEGSAASILSSAGLRMGTVSQKVSEESSGTILSQYPKAGTKVQAGTNVNVTVSHQLLRQLIVMADDPNPEIGKPVKFHAHLDPEGSQFKYLYTFGDGAASKWISQSTVTHAYQAAGSYRVQAVAMRGATRIPSESAVIVAKEIDFKVSLEPTPVRAKPLDEIAFAAKTNRSDIPFRYQFDFADGTQSDWSPEPVTRHIYDRPGTYPAKVRARVAQGRIVESVVPVEVGIVHWTLWAALGTGLAGLGGGAFIFHGWRQFLKWIRVVPKMDPGGQHLRIESREGWGDNCRLRLVKPPGEQRIVWAGGPGRQEGPHS
;
A
#
# COMPACT_ATOMS: atom_id res chain seq x y z
N MET A 1 36.43 9.62 29.97
CA MET A 1 37.78 10.17 29.75
C MET A 1 37.82 10.71 28.33
N GLY A 2 38.07 11.99 28.05
CA GLY A 2 37.67 13.19 28.81
C GLY A 2 36.48 13.87 28.10
N SER A 3 35.65 14.71 28.69
CA SER A 3 35.92 15.83 29.62
C SER A 3 36.57 17.02 28.91
N ASP A 4 35.77 18.07 28.69
CA ASP A 4 36.01 19.48 29.05
C ASP A 4 35.36 20.45 28.04
N CYS A 5 34.93 21.67 28.37
CA CYS A 5 34.19 22.20 29.52
C CYS A 5 33.92 23.70 29.24
N SER A 6 32.67 24.12 29.42
CA SER A 6 32.16 25.49 29.67
C SER A 6 33.08 26.38 30.55
N PRO A 7 32.97 27.74 30.59
CA PRO A 7 31.67 28.42 30.78
C PRO A 7 31.43 29.91 30.40
N GLY A 8 30.14 30.28 30.38
CA GLY A 8 29.60 31.54 30.93
C GLY A 8 29.43 32.73 29.98
N ARG A 9 28.64 33.76 30.32
CA ARG A 9 27.65 33.95 31.42
C ARG A 9 26.74 35.16 31.07
N THR A 10 25.47 35.15 31.54
CA THR A 10 24.58 36.31 31.93
C THR A 10 24.68 37.67 31.19
N ALA A 11 23.60 38.37 30.80
CA ALA A 11 22.52 38.81 31.69
C ALA A 11 21.29 39.42 30.96
N ASN A 12 20.22 39.70 31.73
CA ASN A 12 19.03 40.54 31.41
C ASN A 12 19.20 41.92 32.13
N PRO A 13 18.31 42.96 32.10
CA PRO A 13 16.83 42.89 32.07
C PRO A 13 16.03 44.07 31.37
N ALA A 14 14.70 44.04 31.57
CA ALA A 14 13.70 45.15 31.51
C ALA A 14 13.18 45.56 30.11
N PHE A 15 11.89 45.87 29.90
CA PHE A 15 10.97 46.69 30.71
C PHE A 15 9.47 46.31 30.59
N ARG A 16 8.68 46.51 31.66
CA ARG A 16 7.17 46.51 31.80
C ARG A 16 6.39 45.27 31.33
N CYS A 17 5.46 44.64 32.07
CA CYS A 17 4.51 45.04 33.14
C CYS A 17 3.21 45.74 32.68
N ILE A 18 2.14 44.94 32.50
CA ILE A 18 0.79 45.17 33.07
C ILE A 18 0.35 43.83 33.68
N ALA A 19 -0.41 43.85 34.79
CA ALA A 19 -0.89 42.64 35.47
C ALA A 19 -2.29 42.85 36.07
N PHE A 20 -3.15 41.83 35.96
CA PHE A 20 -4.36 41.50 36.75
C PHE A 20 -4.90 40.18 36.14
N GLY A 21 -5.55 39.25 36.86
CA GLY A 21 -5.84 39.15 38.29
C GLY A 21 -7.05 38.24 38.53
N PHE A 22 -7.06 37.48 39.65
CA PHE A 22 -8.12 36.56 40.10
C PHE A 22 -8.34 35.24 39.29
N LEU A 23 -9.02 34.22 39.83
CA LEU A 23 -8.67 33.32 40.96
C LEU A 23 -9.83 32.32 41.29
N LEU A 24 -9.48 31.03 41.41
CA LEU A 24 -10.15 29.90 42.10
C LEU A 24 -11.69 29.87 42.33
N LEU A 25 -12.35 28.83 41.79
CA LEU A 25 -13.00 27.70 42.51
C LEU A 25 -13.45 26.65 41.45
N ALA A 26 -13.25 25.31 41.48
CA ALA A 26 -12.88 24.29 42.48
C ALA A 26 -14.04 23.47 43.08
N LEU A 27 -14.34 22.32 42.44
CA LEU A 27 -14.83 21.05 43.00
C LEU A 27 -14.02 19.94 42.29
N LEU A 28 -13.29 19.02 42.94
CA LEU A 28 -13.71 17.92 43.84
C LEU A 28 -14.62 16.92 43.10
N VAL A 29 -14.32 15.60 43.00
CA VAL A 29 -13.51 14.70 43.86
C VAL A 29 -12.55 13.79 43.01
N PRO A 30 -11.45 13.21 43.56
CA PRO A 30 -10.37 12.57 42.79
C PRO A 30 -10.29 11.01 42.99
N PRO A 31 -9.13 10.35 43.23
CA PRO A 31 -8.42 9.64 42.15
C PRO A 31 -7.95 8.19 42.47
N SER A 32 -7.39 7.50 41.46
CA SER A 32 -6.27 6.57 41.67
C SER A 32 -5.40 6.38 40.42
N TRP A 33 -4.15 6.82 40.57
CA TRP A 33 -2.85 6.23 40.16
C TRP A 33 -2.75 5.33 38.89
N GLY A 34 -1.74 5.48 38.03
CA GLY A 34 -0.66 6.47 38.04
C GLY A 34 0.45 6.21 36.99
N GLN A 35 1.09 7.31 36.57
CA GLN A 35 2.53 7.53 36.31
C GLN A 35 3.49 6.31 36.31
N GLN A 36 4.51 6.18 35.44
CA GLN A 36 5.11 7.11 34.46
C GLN A 36 5.96 6.31 33.44
N LYS A 37 6.21 6.83 32.23
CA LYS A 37 7.23 6.27 31.32
C LYS A 37 8.23 7.36 30.89
N ASN A 38 9.50 7.16 31.24
CA ASN A 38 10.66 7.73 30.56
C ASN A 38 11.89 6.84 30.87
N PRO A 39 13.04 6.98 30.15
CA PRO A 39 13.64 5.78 29.55
C PRO A 39 15.08 5.48 30.02
N GLY A 40 15.65 4.39 29.48
CA GLY A 40 17.10 4.23 29.40
C GLY A 40 17.71 3.29 30.44
N GLY A 41 17.47 1.99 30.30
CA GLY A 41 18.28 0.95 30.94
C GLY A 41 18.30 -0.31 30.06
N PRO A 42 19.46 -0.98 29.88
CA PRO A 42 19.48 -2.28 29.23
C PRO A 42 18.71 -3.28 30.10
N PRO A 43 17.87 -4.16 29.53
CA PRO A 43 17.12 -5.12 30.32
C PRO A 43 18.07 -6.10 31.02
N PRO A 44 17.79 -6.51 32.27
CA PRO A 44 18.57 -7.56 32.93
C PRO A 44 18.46 -8.86 32.12
N VAL A 45 19.53 -9.64 32.11
CA VAL A 45 19.54 -10.97 31.47
C VAL A 45 18.60 -11.89 32.24
N ALA A 46 17.35 -11.96 31.80
CA ALA A 46 16.38 -12.90 32.31
C ALA A 46 16.88 -14.32 32.00
N VAL A 47 17.22 -15.07 33.05
CA VAL A 47 17.54 -16.49 32.92
C VAL A 47 16.32 -17.18 32.31
N MET A 48 16.45 -17.62 31.06
CA MET A 48 15.43 -18.39 30.36
C MET A 48 15.16 -19.66 31.17
N ALA A 49 14.06 -19.68 31.92
CA ALA A 49 13.56 -20.90 32.53
C ALA A 49 13.24 -21.88 31.39
N GLN A 50 14.14 -22.83 31.15
CA GLN A 50 14.00 -23.82 30.08
C GLN A 50 12.71 -24.60 30.32
N LEU A 51 11.66 -24.25 29.56
CA LEU A 51 10.36 -24.91 29.59
C LEU A 51 10.58 -26.40 29.37
N SER A 52 10.52 -27.19 30.45
CA SER A 52 10.87 -28.60 30.42
C SER A 52 9.96 -29.30 29.42
N ARG A 53 10.55 -29.76 28.32
CA ARG A 53 9.80 -30.37 27.22
C ARG A 53 9.60 -31.85 27.49
N VAL A 54 8.41 -32.34 27.16
CA VAL A 54 7.97 -33.71 27.41
C VAL A 54 7.41 -34.28 26.13
N THR A 55 7.85 -35.47 25.75
CA THR A 55 7.28 -36.23 24.63
C THR A 55 5.92 -36.79 25.05
N VAL A 56 4.88 -36.51 24.26
CA VAL A 56 3.53 -37.05 24.47
C VAL A 56 3.58 -38.57 24.28
N PRO A 57 3.24 -39.38 25.31
CA PRO A 57 3.25 -40.82 25.19
C PRO A 57 2.04 -41.32 24.38
N ASP A 58 2.13 -42.54 23.87
CA ASP A 58 1.00 -43.22 23.25
C ASP A 58 0.06 -43.79 24.32
N VAL A 59 -1.19 -43.32 24.32
CA VAL A 59 -2.26 -43.79 25.19
C VAL A 59 -3.40 -44.46 24.41
N ARG A 60 -3.22 -44.70 23.10
CA ARG A 60 -4.21 -45.44 22.31
C ARG A 60 -4.32 -46.88 22.79
N GLY A 61 -5.53 -47.43 22.76
CA GLY A 61 -5.87 -48.75 23.33
C GLY A 61 -5.89 -48.82 24.86
N ARG A 62 -5.56 -47.74 25.58
CA ARG A 62 -5.67 -47.65 27.05
C ARG A 62 -7.08 -47.25 27.49
N THR A 63 -7.45 -47.57 28.72
CA THR A 63 -8.64 -46.98 29.36
C THR A 63 -8.38 -45.50 29.70
N PRO A 64 -9.40 -44.67 29.98
CA PRO A 64 -9.21 -43.28 30.37
C PRO A 64 -8.40 -43.12 31.67
N GLY A 65 -8.54 -44.03 32.64
CA GLY A 65 -7.80 -44.02 33.90
C GLY A 65 -6.31 -44.38 33.71
N ASP A 66 -6.02 -45.38 32.86
CA ASP A 66 -4.64 -45.72 32.47
C ASP A 66 -3.99 -44.54 31.73
N ALA A 67 -4.71 -43.96 30.76
CA ALA A 67 -4.24 -42.82 29.97
C ALA A 67 -3.95 -41.61 30.85
N GLN A 68 -4.84 -41.28 31.79
CA GLN A 68 -4.64 -40.22 32.78
C GLN A 68 -3.41 -40.48 33.64
N THR A 69 -3.25 -41.69 34.18
CA THR A 69 -2.10 -42.07 35.02
C THR A 69 -0.78 -41.94 34.25
N LEU A 70 -0.77 -42.37 32.98
CA LEU A 70 0.42 -42.36 32.13
C LEU A 70 0.80 -40.91 31.71
N LEU A 71 -0.19 -40.06 31.40
CA LEU A 71 0.02 -38.63 31.14
C LEU A 71 0.49 -37.87 32.38
N GLN A 72 -0.14 -38.09 33.55
CA GLN A 72 0.27 -37.48 34.81
C GLN A 72 1.71 -37.88 35.20
N LYS A 73 2.10 -39.14 34.96
CA LYS A 73 3.46 -39.65 35.24
C LYS A 73 4.55 -38.89 34.46
N VAL A 74 4.27 -38.42 33.24
CA VAL A 74 5.19 -37.58 32.46
C VAL A 74 5.00 -36.08 32.70
N GLY A 75 4.02 -35.68 33.52
CA GLY A 75 3.69 -34.28 33.82
C GLY A 75 2.88 -33.59 32.72
N LEU A 76 1.97 -34.32 32.06
CA LEU A 76 0.96 -33.79 31.15
C LEU A 76 -0.43 -33.91 31.77
N LEU A 77 -1.35 -33.06 31.33
CA LEU A 77 -2.74 -33.05 31.79
C LEU A 77 -3.66 -33.76 30.79
N VAL A 78 -4.77 -34.33 31.28
CA VAL A 78 -5.86 -34.75 30.40
C VAL A 78 -6.66 -33.52 30.00
N GLY A 79 -6.90 -33.35 28.70
CA GLY A 79 -7.72 -32.28 28.15
C GLY A 79 -9.20 -32.67 28.04
N ARG A 80 -9.86 -32.22 26.98
CA ARG A 80 -11.21 -32.65 26.64
C ARG A 80 -11.21 -34.14 26.28
N THR A 81 -12.07 -34.91 26.93
CA THR A 81 -12.50 -36.23 26.49
C THR A 81 -13.74 -36.12 25.60
N ALA A 82 -13.85 -36.96 24.57
CA ALA A 82 -15.04 -37.07 23.73
C ALA A 82 -15.22 -38.52 23.25
N GLU A 83 -16.46 -38.93 22.98
CA GLU A 83 -16.74 -40.22 22.32
C GLU A 83 -16.95 -39.99 20.82
N THR A 84 -16.18 -40.68 19.98
CA THR A 84 -16.25 -40.55 18.51
C THR A 84 -16.02 -41.91 17.85
N ALA A 85 -16.80 -42.22 16.81
CA ALA A 85 -16.70 -43.52 16.12
C ALA A 85 -15.30 -43.70 15.49
N GLY A 86 -14.62 -44.78 15.85
CA GLY A 86 -13.27 -45.10 15.37
C GLY A 86 -12.80 -46.50 15.79
N PRO A 87 -11.67 -46.98 15.25
CA PRO A 87 -11.17 -48.33 15.48
C PRO A 87 -10.54 -48.50 16.87
N GLY A 88 -11.01 -49.49 17.63
CA GLY A 88 -10.44 -49.87 18.93
C GLY A 88 -11.42 -50.67 19.78
N ALA A 89 -11.03 -50.98 21.02
CA ALA A 89 -11.94 -51.60 21.99
C ALA A 89 -12.86 -50.55 22.63
N ALA A 90 -14.12 -50.90 22.88
CA ALA A 90 -15.12 -49.99 23.42
C ALA A 90 -14.70 -49.38 24.78
N GLY A 91 -14.61 -48.05 24.85
CA GLY A 91 -14.13 -47.31 26.03
C GLY A 91 -12.61 -47.20 26.15
N THR A 92 -11.86 -47.56 25.11
CA THR A 92 -10.44 -47.22 25.01
C THR A 92 -10.24 -45.96 24.16
N VAL A 93 -9.13 -45.26 24.38
CA VAL A 93 -8.71 -44.15 23.52
C VAL A 93 -8.35 -44.71 22.13
N TRP A 94 -8.97 -44.22 21.04
CA TRP A 94 -8.52 -44.56 19.67
C TRP A 94 -7.66 -43.46 19.06
N ARG A 95 -7.88 -42.21 19.48
CA ARG A 95 -7.24 -41.01 18.96
C ARG A 95 -6.91 -40.08 20.11
N GLN A 96 -5.75 -39.42 20.01
CA GLN A 96 -5.27 -38.45 20.99
C GLN A 96 -4.75 -37.21 20.25
N SER A 97 -4.87 -36.04 20.87
CA SER A 97 -4.35 -34.78 20.32
C SER A 97 -3.76 -33.91 21.43
N PRO A 98 -2.46 -33.56 21.41
CA PRO A 98 -1.48 -33.88 20.37
C PRO A 98 -1.17 -35.37 20.21
N ALA A 99 -0.68 -35.75 19.02
CA ALA A 99 -0.33 -37.12 18.68
C ALA A 99 0.86 -37.64 19.52
N ALA A 100 0.92 -38.97 19.70
CA ALA A 100 2.04 -39.62 20.36
C ALA A 100 3.37 -39.32 19.63
N GLY A 101 4.44 -39.11 20.39
CA GLY A 101 5.75 -38.70 19.87
C GLY A 101 5.95 -37.19 19.70
N ASN A 102 4.88 -36.38 19.70
CA ASN A 102 5.01 -34.92 19.66
C ASN A 102 5.65 -34.39 20.96
N VAL A 103 6.53 -33.40 20.84
CA VAL A 103 7.19 -32.77 22.00
C VAL A 103 6.44 -31.51 22.41
N VAL A 104 5.92 -31.48 23.64
CA VAL A 104 5.12 -30.38 24.19
C VAL A 104 5.76 -29.83 25.48
N VAL A 105 5.23 -28.72 26.01
CA VAL A 105 5.66 -28.18 27.30
C VAL A 105 5.02 -28.98 28.45
N ARG A 106 5.77 -29.31 29.50
CA ARG A 106 5.23 -29.94 30.71
C ARG A 106 4.07 -29.11 31.28
N GLY A 107 2.95 -29.76 31.60
CA GLY A 107 1.67 -29.13 31.95
C GLY A 107 0.69 -28.95 30.77
N SER A 108 1.10 -29.22 29.53
CA SER A 108 0.19 -29.19 28.37
C SER A 108 -0.91 -30.24 28.50
N SER A 109 -2.11 -29.94 27.98
CA SER A 109 -3.24 -30.86 27.91
C SER A 109 -3.21 -31.76 26.67
N VAL A 110 -3.63 -33.02 26.83
CA VAL A 110 -3.84 -33.98 25.74
C VAL A 110 -5.32 -34.36 25.72
N ASN A 111 -6.01 -33.97 24.64
CA ASN A 111 -7.39 -34.35 24.38
C ASN A 111 -7.47 -35.81 23.94
N LEU A 112 -8.53 -36.52 24.36
CA LEU A 112 -8.69 -37.96 24.13
C LEU A 112 -10.04 -38.25 23.46
N ASP A 113 -9.99 -38.91 22.31
CA ASP A 113 -11.15 -39.43 21.59
C ASP A 113 -11.29 -40.92 21.91
N LEU A 114 -12.39 -41.27 22.58
CA LEU A 114 -12.73 -42.61 23.05
C LEU A 114 -13.61 -43.33 22.04
N VAL A 115 -13.39 -44.64 21.87
CA VAL A 115 -14.35 -45.50 21.15
C VAL A 115 -15.62 -45.55 22.01
N PRO A 116 -16.81 -45.18 21.50
CA PRO A 116 -18.03 -45.12 22.29
C PRO A 116 -18.29 -46.45 23.00
N GLN A 117 -18.58 -46.41 24.30
CA GLN A 117 -19.00 -47.64 24.97
C GLN A 117 -20.42 -47.99 24.59
N LYS A 118 -20.58 -49.13 23.89
CA LYS A 118 -21.79 -49.94 24.02
C LYS A 118 -21.89 -50.52 25.45
N SER A 119 -22.15 -49.63 26.41
CA SER A 119 -23.13 -49.93 27.45
C SER A 119 -24.36 -50.54 26.78
N PRO A 120 -25.02 -51.56 27.35
CA PRO A 120 -26.06 -52.33 26.68
C PRO A 120 -27.16 -51.38 26.19
N THR A 121 -27.17 -51.14 24.87
CA THR A 121 -27.90 -50.01 24.29
C THR A 121 -29.39 -50.19 24.51
N ASN A 122 -29.97 -49.29 25.30
CA ASN A 122 -31.42 -49.08 25.38
C ASN A 122 -31.96 -48.97 23.95
N PRO A 123 -32.77 -49.93 23.45
CA PRO A 123 -33.33 -49.81 22.11
C PRO A 123 -34.22 -48.57 22.05
N SER A 124 -34.21 -47.88 20.91
CA SER A 124 -34.69 -46.50 20.73
C SER A 124 -36.10 -46.24 21.27
N HIS A 125 -36.36 -44.96 21.58
CA HIS A 125 -37.67 -44.47 22.03
C HIS A 125 -38.83 -45.04 21.20
N GLY A 126 -39.81 -45.61 21.90
CA GLY A 126 -40.96 -46.33 21.33
C GLY A 126 -41.59 -47.23 22.39
N ASP A 127 -40.94 -48.36 22.71
CA ASP A 127 -41.63 -49.52 23.32
C ASP A 127 -41.28 -49.80 24.81
N ASN A 128 -40.38 -49.01 25.41
CA ASN A 128 -39.64 -49.47 26.60
C ASN A 128 -40.19 -49.07 27.98
N GLU A 129 -41.27 -48.28 28.06
CA GLU A 129 -41.92 -47.93 29.34
C GLU A 129 -42.29 -49.18 30.16
N PHE A 130 -42.62 -50.27 29.45
CA PHE A 130 -43.06 -51.56 29.98
C PHE A 130 -41.97 -52.64 30.06
N LYS A 131 -40.66 -52.30 30.08
CA LYS A 131 -39.57 -53.30 30.25
C LYS A 131 -38.63 -52.99 31.42
N ARG A 132 -38.07 -54.02 32.04
CA ARG A 132 -37.22 -53.95 33.25
C ARG A 132 -36.08 -54.96 33.18
N LEU A 133 -34.96 -54.64 33.82
CA LEU A 133 -33.80 -55.53 33.92
C LEU A 133 -34.05 -56.57 35.03
N VAL A 134 -33.88 -57.84 34.73
CA VAL A 134 -33.98 -58.93 35.72
C VAL A 134 -32.79 -58.84 36.68
N PRO A 135 -33.02 -58.71 38.00
CA PRO A 135 -31.94 -58.63 38.99
C PRO A 135 -31.33 -60.01 39.25
N SER A 136 -30.14 -60.04 39.88
CA SER A 136 -29.56 -61.28 40.40
C SER A 136 -30.20 -61.66 41.72
N LEU A 137 -30.78 -62.86 41.75
CA LEU A 137 -31.43 -63.49 42.91
C LEU A 137 -30.55 -64.60 43.51
N ILE A 138 -29.47 -64.97 42.84
CA ILE A 138 -28.58 -66.06 43.26
C ILE A 138 -27.93 -65.73 44.62
N GLY A 139 -27.93 -66.69 45.54
CA GLY A 139 -27.46 -66.53 46.93
C GLY A 139 -28.40 -65.74 47.84
N ARG A 140 -29.54 -65.25 47.35
CA ARG A 140 -30.56 -64.56 48.17
C ARG A 140 -31.54 -65.57 48.77
N SER A 141 -32.13 -65.22 49.92
CA SER A 141 -33.30 -65.93 50.42
C SER A 141 -34.55 -65.59 49.58
N ARG A 142 -35.57 -66.44 49.62
CA ARG A 142 -36.87 -66.21 48.95
C ARG A 142 -37.48 -64.84 49.27
N VAL A 143 -37.32 -64.34 50.51
CA VAL A 143 -37.82 -63.03 50.95
C VAL A 143 -37.05 -61.88 50.29
N GLN A 144 -35.71 -61.91 50.35
CA GLN A 144 -34.85 -60.89 49.72
C GLN A 144 -35.06 -60.83 48.20
N ALA A 145 -35.28 -61.97 47.56
CA ALA A 145 -35.57 -62.03 46.12
C ALA A 145 -36.92 -61.39 45.78
N LEU A 146 -37.95 -61.61 46.59
CA LEU A 146 -39.27 -61.00 46.41
C LEU A 146 -39.17 -59.46 46.51
N GLU A 147 -38.49 -58.93 47.54
CA GLU A 147 -38.24 -57.49 47.68
C GLU A 147 -37.46 -56.88 46.50
N LEU A 148 -36.49 -57.62 45.95
CA LEU A 148 -35.70 -57.16 44.80
C LEU A 148 -36.54 -57.13 43.53
N LEU A 149 -37.40 -58.13 43.30
CA LEU A 149 -38.31 -58.19 42.16
C LEU A 149 -39.40 -57.11 42.24
N SER A 150 -40.01 -56.92 43.42
CA SER A 150 -41.02 -55.86 43.63
C SER A 150 -40.45 -54.47 43.36
N ARG A 151 -39.21 -54.18 43.77
CA ARG A 151 -38.52 -52.90 43.50
C ARG A 151 -38.30 -52.62 42.00
N VAL A 152 -38.31 -53.63 41.14
CA VAL A 152 -38.20 -53.49 39.68
C VAL A 152 -39.49 -53.82 38.94
N ASN A 153 -40.64 -53.84 39.62
CA ASN A 153 -41.95 -54.22 39.07
C ASN A 153 -41.96 -55.58 38.34
N LEU A 154 -41.25 -56.58 38.88
CA LEU A 154 -41.30 -57.98 38.45
C LEU A 154 -41.95 -58.85 39.54
N LYS A 155 -42.42 -60.04 39.16
CA LYS A 155 -43.07 -60.99 40.08
C LYS A 155 -42.14 -62.17 40.36
N LEU A 156 -42.17 -62.70 41.59
CA LEU A 156 -41.61 -64.02 41.86
C LEU A 156 -42.50 -65.07 41.21
N GLY A 157 -41.92 -65.93 40.39
CA GLY A 157 -42.61 -66.98 39.65
C GLY A 157 -42.72 -68.29 40.43
N LYS A 158 -42.66 -69.40 39.70
CA LYS A 158 -42.63 -70.75 40.28
C LYS A 158 -41.35 -70.91 41.11
N VAL A 159 -41.53 -71.15 42.41
CA VAL A 159 -40.46 -71.66 43.27
C VAL A 159 -40.46 -73.17 43.12
N THR A 160 -39.31 -73.74 42.75
CA THR A 160 -39.04 -75.17 42.87
C THR A 160 -37.87 -75.39 43.83
N GLU A 161 -37.73 -76.60 44.35
CA GLU A 161 -36.60 -76.97 45.19
C GLU A 161 -35.66 -77.90 44.44
N GLY A 162 -34.40 -78.00 44.86
CA GLY A 162 -33.46 -78.97 44.28
C GLY A 162 -32.16 -79.12 45.06
N GLU A 163 -31.39 -80.13 44.67
CA GLU A 163 -30.07 -80.43 45.23
C GLU A 163 -29.02 -79.43 44.70
N ALA A 164 -28.50 -78.60 45.59
CA ALA A 164 -27.41 -77.68 45.29
C ALA A 164 -26.58 -77.37 46.54
N THR A 165 -25.30 -77.04 46.36
CA THR A 165 -24.41 -76.65 47.45
C THR A 165 -24.62 -75.17 47.80
N GLY A 166 -25.28 -74.90 48.92
CA GLY A 166 -25.53 -73.55 49.44
C GLY A 166 -26.17 -73.59 50.82
N ALA A 167 -26.53 -72.43 51.37
CA ALA A 167 -27.32 -72.37 52.60
C ALA A 167 -28.79 -72.72 52.31
N GLU A 168 -29.44 -73.42 53.23
CA GLU A 168 -30.83 -73.86 53.11
C GLU A 168 -31.78 -72.69 52.81
N GLY A 169 -32.72 -72.89 51.88
CA GLY A 169 -33.67 -71.84 51.46
C GLY A 169 -33.07 -70.65 50.68
N THR A 170 -31.77 -70.68 50.35
CA THR A 170 -31.19 -69.73 49.37
C THR A 170 -31.43 -70.18 47.93
N ILE A 171 -31.51 -69.20 47.03
CA ILE A 171 -31.77 -69.41 45.61
C ILE A 171 -30.45 -69.73 44.88
N PHE A 172 -30.39 -70.87 44.20
CA PHE A 172 -29.21 -71.30 43.43
C PHE A 172 -29.39 -71.17 41.91
N ALA A 173 -30.63 -71.06 41.41
CA ALA A 173 -30.93 -70.80 40.00
C ALA A 173 -32.15 -69.88 39.84
N GLN A 174 -32.19 -69.13 38.73
CA GLN A 174 -33.31 -68.27 38.36
C GLN A 174 -33.58 -68.33 36.85
N ASN A 175 -34.84 -68.16 36.46
CA ASN A 175 -35.27 -68.07 35.07
C ASN A 175 -36.40 -67.02 34.93
N PRO A 176 -36.24 -65.93 34.16
CA PRO A 176 -35.09 -65.61 33.31
C PRO A 176 -33.80 -65.24 34.07
N GLN A 177 -32.68 -65.27 33.36
CA GLN A 177 -31.36 -64.94 33.90
C GLN A 177 -31.24 -63.45 34.28
N ALA A 178 -30.39 -63.17 35.28
CA ALA A 178 -29.99 -61.83 35.65
C ALA A 178 -29.38 -61.07 34.45
N GLY A 179 -29.73 -59.79 34.31
CA GLY A 179 -29.28 -58.94 33.21
C GLY A 179 -30.04 -59.11 31.89
N LEU A 180 -31.11 -59.90 31.85
CA LEU A 180 -32.06 -59.89 30.73
C LEU A 180 -33.06 -58.74 30.87
N TRP A 181 -33.49 -58.14 29.77
CA TRP A 181 -34.62 -57.21 29.75
C TRP A 181 -35.93 -57.96 29.47
N VAL A 182 -36.89 -57.87 30.38
CA VAL A 182 -38.21 -58.54 30.29
C VAL A 182 -39.35 -57.53 30.50
N PRO A 183 -40.59 -57.82 30.07
CA PRO A 183 -41.72 -56.95 30.36
C PRO A 183 -41.97 -56.75 31.86
N VAL A 184 -42.50 -55.59 32.26
CA VAL A 184 -43.05 -55.38 33.62
C VAL A 184 -44.07 -56.46 33.96
N LEU A 185 -44.17 -56.78 35.25
CA LEU A 185 -45.04 -57.82 35.82
C LEU A 185 -44.75 -59.26 35.35
N SER A 186 -43.68 -59.48 34.57
CA SER A 186 -43.19 -60.82 34.23
C SER A 186 -42.74 -61.59 35.48
N SER A 187 -42.97 -62.91 35.46
CA SER A 187 -42.51 -63.83 36.50
C SER A 187 -41.02 -64.16 36.33
N VAL A 188 -40.31 -64.28 37.45
CA VAL A 188 -38.97 -64.86 37.54
C VAL A 188 -39.06 -66.11 38.43
N ASP A 189 -39.05 -67.28 37.80
CA ASP A 189 -39.01 -68.58 38.46
C ASP A 189 -37.65 -68.77 39.16
N VAL A 190 -37.62 -69.49 40.28
CA VAL A 190 -36.39 -69.69 41.07
C VAL A 190 -36.29 -71.11 41.63
N GLN A 191 -35.05 -71.56 41.86
CA GLN A 191 -34.77 -72.84 42.51
C GLN A 191 -34.04 -72.64 43.84
N VAL A 192 -34.52 -73.28 44.91
CA VAL A 192 -33.97 -73.16 46.27
C VAL A 192 -33.37 -74.45 46.82
N VAL A 193 -32.34 -74.33 47.65
CA VAL A 193 -31.62 -75.46 48.28
C VAL A 193 -32.53 -76.21 49.26
N GLN A 194 -32.64 -77.53 49.10
CA GLN A 194 -33.44 -78.41 49.97
C GLN A 194 -32.80 -78.72 51.33
N SER A 195 -33.67 -79.02 52.30
CA SER A 195 -33.31 -79.50 53.64
C SER A 195 -32.90 -80.98 53.61
N LYS A 196 -31.80 -81.35 54.27
CA LYS A 196 -31.35 -82.75 54.35
C LYS A 196 -32.11 -83.54 55.42
N LYS A 197 -32.95 -84.49 55.00
CA LYS A 197 -33.22 -85.71 55.77
C LYS A 197 -32.38 -86.87 55.23
N GLN A 198 -31.69 -87.55 56.14
CA GLN A 198 -30.82 -88.72 55.94
C GLN A 198 -31.28 -89.76 56.99
N PRO A 199 -31.17 -91.09 56.80
CA PRO A 199 -30.23 -91.85 55.95
C PRO A 199 -30.97 -92.80 54.94
N SER A 200 -30.35 -93.71 54.16
CA SER A 200 -28.94 -94.16 53.98
C SER A 200 -28.77 -94.91 52.65
N GLY A 201 -27.55 -94.88 52.08
CA GLY A 201 -27.00 -95.97 51.24
C GLY A 201 -26.96 -95.72 49.71
N GLY A 202 -26.01 -96.39 49.04
CA GLY A 202 -25.91 -96.45 47.57
C GLY A 202 -25.03 -95.36 46.94
N SER A 203 -23.72 -95.60 46.86
CA SER A 203 -22.76 -94.71 46.20
C SER A 203 -22.58 -95.02 44.71
N GLU A 204 -22.76 -94.02 43.85
CA GLU A 204 -22.07 -93.96 42.54
C GLU A 204 -21.94 -92.49 42.09
N GLU A 205 -20.75 -91.90 42.29
CA GLU A 205 -20.50 -90.49 41.93
C GLU A 205 -20.32 -90.33 40.41
N SER A 206 -21.42 -90.04 39.71
CA SER A 206 -21.33 -89.52 38.34
C SER A 206 -20.59 -88.17 38.33
N PRO A 207 -19.50 -87.99 37.56
CA PRO A 207 -18.75 -86.73 37.55
C PRO A 207 -19.64 -85.58 37.04
N SER A 208 -19.88 -84.58 37.90
CA SER A 208 -20.69 -83.41 37.57
C SER A 208 -19.84 -82.32 36.92
N ILE A 209 -20.18 -81.99 35.67
CA ILE A 209 -19.48 -81.03 34.83
C ILE A 209 -20.14 -79.65 34.96
N ILE A 210 -19.32 -78.59 35.03
CA ILE A 210 -19.79 -77.21 35.06
C ILE A 210 -19.98 -76.71 33.63
N VAL A 211 -21.18 -76.22 33.31
CA VAL A 211 -21.53 -75.72 31.97
C VAL A 211 -20.81 -74.39 31.70
N PRO A 212 -19.98 -74.27 30.65
CA PRO A 212 -19.27 -73.03 30.34
C PRO A 212 -20.21 -71.95 29.79
N SER A 213 -19.75 -70.69 29.84
CA SER A 213 -20.45 -69.56 29.21
C SER A 213 -20.16 -69.50 27.71
N LEU A 214 -21.22 -69.56 26.90
CA LEU A 214 -21.19 -69.53 25.45
C LEU A 214 -21.65 -68.16 24.89
N ARG A 215 -22.09 -67.25 25.75
CA ARG A 215 -22.65 -65.95 25.35
C ARG A 215 -21.60 -65.09 24.64
N GLY A 216 -21.95 -64.57 23.46
CA GLY A 216 -21.05 -63.82 22.58
C GLY A 216 -20.14 -64.68 21.70
N GLN A 217 -20.08 -66.00 21.90
CA GLN A 217 -19.34 -66.92 21.04
C GLN A 217 -20.09 -67.20 19.73
N THR A 218 -19.36 -67.58 18.69
CA THR A 218 -19.96 -68.20 17.50
C THR A 218 -20.35 -69.65 17.81
N THR A 219 -21.26 -70.23 17.03
CA THR A 219 -21.62 -71.66 17.13
C THR A 219 -20.40 -72.58 17.04
N LYS A 220 -19.47 -72.30 16.10
CA LYS A 220 -18.22 -73.05 15.94
C LYS A 220 -17.33 -73.02 17.19
N ALA A 221 -17.15 -71.84 17.81
CA ALA A 221 -16.38 -71.70 19.04
C ALA A 221 -17.08 -72.38 20.23
N ALA A 222 -18.41 -72.22 20.34
CA ALA A 222 -19.19 -72.86 21.40
C ALA A 222 -19.13 -74.39 21.34
N THR A 223 -19.17 -75.01 20.15
CA THR A 223 -18.99 -76.46 19.99
C THR A 223 -17.62 -76.92 20.50
N GLN A 224 -16.55 -76.16 20.24
CA GLN A 224 -15.20 -76.49 20.75
C GLN A 224 -15.10 -76.34 22.27
N ILE A 225 -15.66 -75.26 22.83
CA ILE A 225 -15.70 -74.99 24.28
C ILE A 225 -16.46 -76.09 25.03
N LEU A 226 -17.61 -76.53 24.49
CA LEU A 226 -18.39 -77.63 25.06
C LEU A 226 -17.63 -78.96 24.98
N LEU A 227 -17.06 -79.30 23.83
CA LEU A 227 -16.31 -80.55 23.62
C LEU A 227 -15.11 -80.65 24.58
N GLN A 228 -14.35 -79.56 24.75
CA GLN A 228 -13.26 -79.48 25.73
C GLN A 228 -13.74 -79.59 27.18
N SER A 229 -15.01 -79.30 27.44
CA SER A 229 -15.62 -79.41 28.78
C SER A 229 -16.29 -80.77 29.03
N GLY A 230 -16.29 -81.72 28.08
CA GLY A 230 -17.02 -82.99 28.22
C GLY A 230 -18.54 -82.87 28.05
N LEU A 231 -18.98 -81.86 27.28
CA LEU A 231 -20.37 -81.59 26.93
C LEU A 231 -20.51 -81.53 25.40
N ARG A 232 -21.75 -81.64 24.90
CA ARG A 232 -22.04 -81.49 23.46
C ARG A 232 -22.99 -80.34 23.19
N ILE A 233 -22.93 -79.78 21.98
CA ILE A 233 -23.91 -78.79 21.53
C ILE A 233 -25.26 -79.48 21.30
N GLY A 234 -26.34 -78.83 21.74
CA GLY A 234 -27.71 -79.28 21.56
C GLY A 234 -28.36 -78.63 20.34
N ALA A 235 -29.67 -78.37 20.44
CA ALA A 235 -30.40 -77.64 19.41
C ALA A 235 -29.84 -76.21 19.26
N VAL A 236 -29.49 -75.84 18.03
CA VAL A 236 -29.17 -74.46 17.64
C VAL A 236 -30.45 -73.84 17.09
N SER A 237 -30.95 -72.81 17.77
CA SER A 237 -32.06 -71.98 17.30
C SER A 237 -31.57 -70.58 16.98
N SER A 238 -32.34 -69.82 16.19
CA SER A 238 -32.06 -68.42 15.88
C SER A 238 -33.15 -67.50 16.40
N GLY A 239 -32.86 -66.20 16.46
CA GLY A 239 -33.85 -65.21 16.87
C GLY A 239 -33.35 -63.76 16.86
N ASN A 240 -34.30 -62.83 16.93
CA ASN A 240 -34.03 -61.40 17.04
C ASN A 240 -33.48 -61.05 18.44
N ALA A 241 -32.21 -60.68 18.51
CA ALA A 241 -31.54 -60.25 19.74
C ALA A 241 -30.60 -59.07 19.48
N SER A 242 -30.28 -58.30 20.52
CA SER A 242 -29.38 -57.13 20.43
C SER A 242 -27.88 -57.51 20.44
N ALA A 243 -27.55 -58.80 20.35
CA ALA A 243 -26.18 -59.30 20.23
C ALA A 243 -25.68 -59.23 18.77
N PRO A 244 -24.36 -59.27 18.52
CA PRO A 244 -23.83 -59.32 17.16
C PRO A 244 -24.36 -60.51 16.36
N VAL A 245 -24.67 -60.29 15.08
CA VAL A 245 -25.20 -61.32 14.18
C VAL A 245 -24.25 -62.53 14.13
N GLY A 246 -24.81 -63.73 14.24
CA GLY A 246 -24.05 -64.99 14.27
C GLY A 246 -23.42 -65.34 15.62
N THR A 247 -23.64 -64.54 16.67
CA THR A 247 -23.21 -64.87 18.05
C THR A 247 -24.36 -65.38 18.91
N ILE A 248 -24.03 -66.23 19.89
CA ILE A 248 -24.97 -66.83 20.82
C ILE A 248 -25.39 -65.80 21.87
N TYR A 249 -26.69 -65.54 22.03
CA TYR A 249 -27.21 -64.61 23.02
C TYR A 249 -27.81 -65.30 24.26
N ALA A 250 -28.22 -66.56 24.16
CA ALA A 250 -28.73 -67.39 25.26
C ALA A 250 -28.32 -68.87 25.10
N GLN A 251 -28.28 -69.61 26.21
CA GLN A 251 -27.96 -71.04 26.26
C GLN A 251 -28.81 -71.75 27.31
N GLN A 252 -29.05 -73.04 27.15
CA GLN A 252 -29.70 -73.89 28.15
C GLN A 252 -29.18 -75.34 28.05
N PRO A 253 -28.65 -75.97 29.12
CA PRO A 253 -28.52 -75.46 30.49
C PRO A 253 -27.67 -74.18 30.64
N LEU A 254 -27.91 -73.47 31.74
CA LEU A 254 -27.35 -72.14 32.00
C LEU A 254 -25.85 -72.23 32.31
N ALA A 255 -25.09 -71.19 31.97
CA ALA A 255 -23.68 -71.08 32.35
C ALA A 255 -23.51 -71.20 33.88
N ASN A 256 -22.43 -71.88 34.30
CA ASN A 256 -22.09 -72.26 35.67
C ASN A 256 -23.03 -73.26 36.36
N SER A 257 -24.06 -73.79 35.68
CA SER A 257 -24.84 -74.92 36.22
C SER A 257 -24.01 -76.22 36.22
N ARG A 258 -24.29 -77.13 37.16
CA ARG A 258 -23.72 -78.49 37.16
C ARG A 258 -24.67 -79.45 36.43
N VAL A 259 -24.11 -80.23 35.52
CA VAL A 259 -24.83 -81.24 34.73
C VAL A 259 -24.04 -82.55 34.67
N ARG A 260 -24.64 -83.63 34.17
CA ARG A 260 -23.88 -84.87 33.88
C ARG A 260 -22.99 -84.66 32.65
N ALA A 261 -21.89 -85.40 32.57
CA ALA A 261 -21.13 -85.52 31.31
C ALA A 261 -22.05 -85.85 30.13
N GLU A 262 -21.68 -85.44 28.92
CA GLU A 262 -22.46 -85.63 27.68
C GLU A 262 -23.86 -84.98 27.67
N THR A 263 -24.17 -84.06 28.60
CA THR A 263 -25.42 -83.27 28.55
C THR A 263 -25.39 -82.31 27.35
N PRO A 264 -26.45 -82.27 26.50
CA PRO A 264 -26.53 -81.33 25.39
C PRO A 264 -26.86 -79.91 25.88
N VAL A 265 -26.16 -78.91 25.36
CA VAL A 265 -26.41 -77.48 25.63
C VAL A 265 -27.02 -76.82 24.39
N ASN A 266 -28.32 -76.55 24.44
CA ASN A 266 -29.05 -75.79 23.42
C ASN A 266 -28.60 -74.33 23.42
N VAL A 267 -28.58 -73.68 22.25
CA VAL A 267 -28.11 -72.30 22.10
C VAL A 267 -28.98 -71.50 21.13
N TRP A 268 -29.14 -70.21 21.41
CA TRP A 268 -29.86 -69.26 20.55
C TRP A 268 -28.92 -68.22 19.95
N VAL A 269 -28.92 -68.11 18.63
CA VAL A 269 -28.02 -67.27 17.82
C VAL A 269 -28.75 -66.02 17.33
N ALA A 270 -28.09 -64.87 17.41
CA ALA A 270 -28.66 -63.60 16.96
C ALA A 270 -28.68 -63.51 15.43
N GLU A 271 -29.85 -63.25 14.86
CA GLU A 271 -30.03 -62.99 13.42
C GLU A 271 -29.91 -61.51 13.05
N ALA A 272 -29.63 -61.25 11.77
CA ALA A 272 -29.70 -59.91 11.22
C ALA A 272 -31.16 -59.49 11.04
N LYS A 273 -31.55 -58.37 11.66
CA LYS A 273 -32.83 -57.71 11.36
C LYS A 273 -32.79 -57.18 9.93
N SER A 274 -33.29 -57.96 8.98
CA SER A 274 -33.37 -57.56 7.57
C SER A 274 -34.34 -56.38 7.40
N THR A 275 -33.79 -55.19 7.17
CA THR A 275 -34.57 -54.00 6.81
C THR A 275 -34.72 -53.92 5.28
N PRO A 276 -35.90 -53.49 4.76
CA PRO A 276 -36.10 -53.35 3.33
C PRO A 276 -35.21 -52.23 2.77
N THR A 277 -34.30 -52.59 1.87
CA THR A 277 -33.44 -51.62 1.17
C THR A 277 -33.97 -51.31 -0.23
N VAL A 278 -33.80 -50.06 -0.64
CA VAL A 278 -34.10 -49.55 -1.98
C VAL A 278 -32.82 -49.01 -2.62
N SER A 279 -32.82 -48.92 -3.95
CA SER A 279 -31.72 -48.30 -4.70
C SER A 279 -31.96 -46.80 -4.82
N VAL A 280 -30.95 -45.98 -4.55
CA VAL A 280 -31.03 -44.52 -4.74
C VAL A 280 -31.12 -44.20 -6.23
N PRO A 281 -32.17 -43.50 -6.70
CA PRO A 281 -32.29 -43.09 -8.10
C PRO A 281 -31.34 -41.91 -8.41
N SER A 282 -31.12 -41.66 -9.71
CA SER A 282 -30.48 -40.41 -10.14
C SER A 282 -31.51 -39.28 -10.23
N VAL A 283 -31.25 -38.20 -9.50
CA VAL A 283 -31.97 -36.91 -9.57
C VAL A 283 -31.13 -35.79 -10.19
N ILE A 284 -29.89 -36.08 -10.60
CA ILE A 284 -29.00 -35.14 -11.29
C ILE A 284 -29.65 -34.70 -12.63
N HIS A 285 -29.52 -33.41 -12.97
CA HIS A 285 -30.19 -32.72 -14.09
C HIS A 285 -31.72 -32.64 -14.00
N ARG A 286 -32.33 -32.91 -12.85
CA ARG A 286 -33.74 -32.58 -12.56
C ARG A 286 -33.86 -31.30 -11.75
N ASP A 287 -35.00 -30.63 -11.85
CA ASP A 287 -35.42 -29.62 -10.89
C ASP A 287 -35.83 -30.28 -9.54
N ILE A 288 -35.96 -29.46 -8.50
CA ILE A 288 -36.26 -29.91 -7.13
C ILE A 288 -37.62 -30.63 -7.05
N GLN A 289 -38.65 -30.14 -7.75
CA GLN A 289 -40.02 -30.66 -7.65
C GLN A 289 -40.14 -32.03 -8.34
N SER A 290 -39.55 -32.18 -9.52
CA SER A 290 -39.42 -33.47 -10.21
C SER A 290 -38.56 -34.46 -9.41
N ALA A 291 -37.47 -33.99 -8.78
CA ALA A 291 -36.60 -34.82 -7.97
C ALA A 291 -37.28 -35.35 -6.70
N GLU A 292 -38.00 -34.50 -5.97
CA GLU A 292 -38.79 -34.91 -4.81
C GLU A 292 -39.80 -36.01 -5.19
N GLY A 293 -40.58 -35.79 -6.25
CA GLY A 293 -41.53 -36.80 -6.74
C GLY A 293 -40.86 -38.13 -7.09
N PHE A 294 -39.67 -38.10 -7.73
CA PHE A 294 -38.93 -39.29 -8.12
C PHE A 294 -38.34 -40.06 -6.92
N LEU A 295 -37.93 -39.33 -5.87
CA LEU A 295 -37.50 -39.92 -4.59
C LEU A 295 -38.67 -40.55 -3.85
N GLN A 296 -39.82 -39.87 -3.76
CA GLN A 296 -41.03 -40.39 -3.10
C GLN A 296 -41.52 -41.71 -3.74
N HIS A 297 -41.55 -41.78 -5.08
CA HIS A 297 -41.86 -43.04 -5.80
C HIS A 297 -40.87 -44.18 -5.48
N SER A 298 -39.61 -43.83 -5.23
CA SER A 298 -38.54 -44.77 -4.84
C SER A 298 -38.57 -45.13 -3.34
N ARG A 299 -39.58 -44.66 -2.59
CA ARG A 299 -39.69 -44.77 -1.12
C ARG A 299 -38.53 -44.11 -0.35
N LEU A 300 -37.97 -43.06 -0.94
CA LEU A 300 -36.99 -42.16 -0.35
C LEU A 300 -37.62 -40.78 -0.14
N ARG A 301 -36.87 -39.84 0.42
CA ARG A 301 -37.30 -38.45 0.59
C ARG A 301 -36.19 -37.49 0.21
N LEU A 302 -36.57 -36.26 -0.15
CA LEU A 302 -35.61 -35.18 -0.30
C LEU A 302 -34.95 -34.90 1.06
N GLY A 303 -33.63 -34.69 1.04
CA GLY A 303 -32.83 -34.34 2.20
C GLY A 303 -32.59 -32.84 2.29
N GLN A 304 -31.37 -32.47 2.67
CA GLN A 304 -30.92 -31.07 2.59
C GLN A 304 -30.73 -30.65 1.14
N VAL A 305 -31.20 -29.44 0.80
CA VAL A 305 -30.92 -28.77 -0.46
C VAL A 305 -29.85 -27.72 -0.21
N GLU A 306 -28.70 -27.88 -0.84
CA GLU A 306 -27.63 -26.88 -0.87
C GLU A 306 -27.66 -26.11 -2.20
N HIS A 307 -27.34 -24.82 -2.18
CA HIS A 307 -27.26 -24.00 -3.38
C HIS A 307 -25.80 -23.65 -3.68
N GLN A 308 -25.35 -23.95 -4.89
CA GLN A 308 -24.01 -23.64 -5.36
C GLN A 308 -24.07 -22.69 -6.55
N VAL A 309 -23.30 -21.61 -6.50
CA VAL A 309 -23.22 -20.63 -7.59
C VAL A 309 -22.57 -21.28 -8.81
N SER A 310 -23.29 -21.28 -9.95
CA SER A 310 -22.88 -21.91 -11.20
C SER A 310 -23.46 -21.15 -12.39
N ASP A 311 -22.67 -20.95 -13.44
CA ASP A 311 -23.14 -20.37 -14.70
C ASP A 311 -23.80 -21.42 -15.62
N ASN A 312 -23.78 -22.71 -15.23
CA ASN A 312 -24.37 -23.83 -15.96
C ASN A 312 -25.45 -24.55 -15.12
N PHE A 313 -26.43 -25.15 -15.79
CA PHE A 313 -27.50 -25.98 -15.20
C PHE A 313 -28.36 -25.30 -14.12
N VAL A 314 -28.47 -23.97 -14.15
CA VAL A 314 -29.25 -23.15 -13.19
C VAL A 314 -30.65 -23.73 -12.96
N GLY A 315 -31.03 -23.89 -11.68
CA GLY A 315 -32.31 -24.46 -11.25
C GLY A 315 -32.35 -25.99 -11.24
N LEU A 316 -31.33 -26.68 -11.75
CA LEU A 316 -31.20 -28.13 -11.75
C LEU A 316 -30.22 -28.61 -10.67
N ILE A 317 -30.39 -29.87 -10.27
CA ILE A 317 -29.51 -30.59 -9.35
C ILE A 317 -28.22 -30.97 -10.09
N THR A 318 -27.07 -30.56 -9.57
CA THR A 318 -25.73 -30.86 -10.11
C THR A 318 -25.05 -32.02 -9.37
N ALA A 319 -25.37 -32.25 -8.10
CA ALA A 319 -24.85 -33.35 -7.31
C ALA A 319 -25.90 -33.88 -6.32
N GLN A 320 -25.76 -35.13 -5.90
CA GLN A 320 -26.59 -35.76 -4.88
C GLN A 320 -25.75 -36.61 -3.92
N SER A 321 -26.25 -36.83 -2.71
CA SER A 321 -25.70 -37.81 -1.77
C SER A 321 -26.83 -38.49 -1.00
N PRO A 322 -26.92 -39.83 -0.98
CA PRO A 322 -25.96 -40.79 -1.56
C PRO A 322 -25.96 -40.85 -3.09
N GLU A 323 -24.93 -41.50 -3.65
CA GLU A 323 -24.74 -41.64 -5.10
C GLU A 323 -25.82 -42.53 -5.76
N PRO A 324 -26.17 -42.30 -7.04
CA PRO A 324 -27.09 -43.17 -7.77
C PRO A 324 -26.66 -44.64 -7.76
N GLY A 325 -27.61 -45.55 -7.50
CA GLY A 325 -27.36 -47.00 -7.40
C GLY A 325 -26.98 -47.47 -5.98
N THR A 326 -26.70 -46.57 -5.04
CA THR A 326 -26.43 -46.94 -3.64
C THR A 326 -27.65 -47.63 -3.04
N ARG A 327 -27.47 -48.76 -2.33
CA ARG A 327 -28.54 -49.39 -1.55
C ARG A 327 -28.64 -48.76 -0.17
N VAL A 328 -29.82 -48.26 0.18
CA VAL A 328 -30.12 -47.59 1.46
C VAL A 328 -31.45 -48.07 2.04
N GLU A 329 -31.74 -47.75 3.29
CA GLU A 329 -33.02 -48.10 3.92
C GLU A 329 -34.19 -47.25 3.36
N VAL A 330 -35.40 -47.81 3.36
CA VAL A 330 -36.61 -47.04 3.05
C VAL A 330 -36.72 -45.81 3.96
N GLY A 331 -36.99 -44.64 3.37
CA GLY A 331 -37.07 -43.36 4.08
C GLY A 331 -35.74 -42.64 4.32
N THR A 332 -34.61 -43.17 3.83
CA THR A 332 -33.33 -42.43 3.81
C THR A 332 -33.49 -41.11 3.03
N PRO A 333 -33.01 -39.96 3.58
CA PRO A 333 -32.97 -38.71 2.85
C PRO A 333 -31.85 -38.70 1.80
N VAL A 334 -32.13 -38.12 0.62
CA VAL A 334 -31.12 -37.84 -0.41
C VAL A 334 -30.88 -36.35 -0.45
N ASN A 335 -29.72 -35.91 0.02
CA ASN A 335 -29.27 -34.52 -0.06
C ASN A 335 -28.91 -34.18 -1.51
N VAL A 336 -29.12 -32.93 -1.92
CA VAL A 336 -28.88 -32.47 -3.30
C VAL A 336 -28.23 -31.08 -3.32
N VAL A 337 -27.37 -30.85 -4.32
CA VAL A 337 -26.79 -29.54 -4.63
C VAL A 337 -27.46 -29.00 -5.89
N VAL A 338 -27.97 -27.77 -5.85
CA VAL A 338 -28.70 -27.11 -6.94
C VAL A 338 -27.89 -25.92 -7.44
N ALA A 339 -27.74 -25.81 -8.76
CA ALA A 339 -27.05 -24.68 -9.39
C ALA A 339 -27.89 -23.39 -9.29
N GLN A 340 -27.25 -22.31 -8.86
CA GLN A 340 -27.86 -20.98 -8.72
C GLN A 340 -27.07 -19.93 -9.53
N GLU A 341 -27.79 -18.99 -10.14
CA GLU A 341 -27.18 -17.83 -10.82
C GLU A 341 -26.35 -16.96 -9.89
N ARG A 342 -25.32 -16.31 -10.46
CA ARG A 342 -24.60 -15.21 -9.79
C ARG A 342 -25.57 -14.04 -9.55
N PRO A 343 -25.58 -13.43 -8.34
CA PRO A 343 -26.44 -12.28 -8.09
C PRO A 343 -26.09 -11.11 -9.01
N LEU A 344 -27.12 -10.55 -9.65
CA LEU A 344 -26.99 -9.43 -10.56
C LEU A 344 -27.05 -8.09 -9.80
N ILE A 345 -26.06 -7.26 -10.05
CA ILE A 345 -25.88 -5.93 -9.45
C ILE A 345 -26.29 -4.87 -10.47
N ALA A 346 -27.04 -3.86 -10.06
CA ALA A 346 -27.34 -2.69 -10.89
C ALA A 346 -26.14 -1.75 -10.91
N VAL A 347 -25.61 -1.47 -12.11
CA VAL A 347 -24.44 -0.59 -12.30
C VAL A 347 -24.75 0.84 -11.79
N PRO A 348 -23.97 1.39 -10.84
CA PRO A 348 -24.13 2.77 -10.38
C PRO A 348 -23.91 3.81 -11.48
N ASN A 349 -24.42 5.03 -11.26
CA ASN A 349 -24.08 6.18 -12.10
C ASN A 349 -22.82 6.88 -11.57
N VAL A 350 -21.76 6.88 -12.38
CA VAL A 350 -20.48 7.58 -12.11
C VAL A 350 -20.22 8.73 -13.08
N VAL A 351 -21.14 9.04 -13.99
CA VAL A 351 -21.02 10.19 -14.90
C VAL A 351 -21.07 11.51 -14.11
N ARG A 352 -20.23 12.48 -14.51
CA ARG A 352 -19.93 13.72 -13.77
C ARG A 352 -19.31 13.51 -12.38
N ARG A 353 -18.62 12.39 -12.16
CA ARG A 353 -17.70 12.20 -11.02
C ARG A 353 -16.26 12.19 -11.48
N ASP A 354 -15.35 12.46 -10.56
CA ASP A 354 -13.93 12.17 -10.73
C ASP A 354 -13.67 10.66 -10.66
N GLU A 355 -12.49 10.25 -11.12
CA GLU A 355 -12.06 8.85 -11.16
C GLU A 355 -11.98 8.21 -9.77
N GLY A 356 -11.52 8.92 -8.73
CA GLY A 356 -11.38 8.39 -7.37
C GLY A 356 -12.72 8.12 -6.69
N SER A 357 -13.66 9.07 -6.79
CA SER A 357 -15.05 8.89 -6.36
C SER A 357 -15.71 7.74 -7.12
N ALA A 358 -15.49 7.64 -8.44
CA ALA A 358 -16.07 6.58 -9.26
C ALA A 358 -15.55 5.19 -8.91
N ALA A 359 -14.24 5.03 -8.71
CA ALA A 359 -13.63 3.79 -8.25
C ALA A 359 -14.20 3.35 -6.90
N SER A 360 -14.35 4.30 -5.97
CA SER A 360 -14.96 4.08 -4.64
C SER A 360 -16.42 3.62 -4.75
N ILE A 361 -17.23 4.30 -5.57
CA ILE A 361 -18.64 3.97 -5.81
C ILE A 361 -18.76 2.56 -6.42
N LEU A 362 -18.00 2.26 -7.48
CA LEU A 362 -18.03 0.95 -8.14
C LEU A 362 -17.60 -0.17 -7.20
N SER A 363 -16.52 0.03 -6.43
CA SER A 363 -16.04 -0.94 -5.45
C SER A 363 -17.06 -1.19 -4.34
N SER A 364 -17.71 -0.14 -3.81
CA SER A 364 -18.76 -0.27 -2.80
C SER A 364 -19.99 -1.04 -3.31
N ALA A 365 -20.25 -0.98 -4.61
CA ALA A 365 -21.29 -1.77 -5.29
C ALA A 365 -20.84 -3.19 -5.69
N GLY A 366 -19.63 -3.65 -5.31
CA GLY A 366 -19.13 -4.97 -5.72
C GLY A 366 -18.79 -5.08 -7.21
N LEU A 367 -18.59 -3.96 -7.90
CA LEU A 367 -18.12 -3.87 -9.28
C LEU A 367 -16.66 -3.40 -9.33
N ARG A 368 -16.06 -3.39 -10.52
CA ARG A 368 -14.67 -2.98 -10.73
C ARG A 368 -14.60 -1.81 -11.69
N MET A 369 -13.63 -0.92 -11.50
CA MET A 369 -13.25 0.03 -12.54
C MET A 369 -12.56 -0.75 -13.68
N GLY A 370 -13.04 -0.52 -14.90
CA GLY A 370 -12.47 -1.09 -16.12
C GLY A 370 -11.48 -0.16 -16.79
N THR A 371 -11.41 -0.20 -18.12
CA THR A 371 -10.55 0.69 -18.91
C THR A 371 -10.98 2.15 -18.75
N VAL A 372 -10.06 3.01 -18.33
CA VAL A 372 -10.20 4.47 -18.38
C VAL A 372 -9.73 4.93 -19.76
N SER A 373 -10.58 5.65 -20.48
CA SER A 373 -10.29 6.25 -21.79
C SER A 373 -10.36 7.78 -21.69
N GLN A 374 -9.54 8.50 -22.46
CA GLN A 374 -9.55 9.97 -22.46
C GLN A 374 -10.24 10.53 -23.70
N LYS A 375 -10.98 11.63 -23.54
CA LYS A 375 -11.60 12.37 -24.64
C LYS A 375 -11.45 13.87 -24.42
N VAL A 376 -11.07 14.59 -25.48
CA VAL A 376 -11.00 16.06 -25.45
C VAL A 376 -12.38 16.67 -25.16
N SER A 377 -12.43 17.56 -24.16
CA SER A 377 -13.62 18.28 -23.73
C SER A 377 -13.25 19.66 -23.17
N GLU A 378 -14.24 20.56 -23.06
CA GLU A 378 -14.11 21.83 -22.33
C GLU A 378 -14.52 21.65 -20.83
N GLU A 379 -14.98 20.45 -20.44
CA GLU A 379 -15.20 20.01 -19.04
C GLU A 379 -13.86 19.88 -18.28
N SER A 380 -13.87 20.10 -16.96
CA SER A 380 -12.67 19.99 -16.11
C SER A 380 -11.99 18.63 -16.23
N SER A 381 -10.67 18.60 -16.43
CA SER A 381 -9.90 17.37 -16.66
C SER A 381 -10.10 16.32 -15.56
N GLY A 382 -10.24 15.04 -15.92
CA GLY A 382 -10.50 13.92 -15.00
C GLY A 382 -11.98 13.66 -14.68
N THR A 383 -12.92 14.40 -15.28
CA THR A 383 -14.37 14.23 -15.07
C THR A 383 -14.93 13.15 -16.00
N ILE A 384 -15.67 12.17 -15.48
CA ILE A 384 -16.26 11.10 -16.30
C ILE A 384 -17.40 11.66 -17.16
N LEU A 385 -17.19 11.61 -18.48
CA LEU A 385 -18.14 12.01 -19.53
C LEU A 385 -19.13 10.89 -19.86
N SER A 386 -18.69 9.63 -19.80
CA SER A 386 -19.50 8.45 -20.10
C SER A 386 -18.97 7.19 -19.43
N GLN A 387 -19.86 6.21 -19.23
CA GLN A 387 -19.54 4.89 -18.67
C GLN A 387 -20.16 3.78 -19.54
N TYR A 388 -19.56 2.59 -19.50
CA TYR A 388 -20.13 1.37 -20.05
C TYR A 388 -19.78 0.15 -19.16
N PRO A 389 -20.77 -0.66 -18.72
CA PRO A 389 -22.19 -0.58 -19.03
C PRO A 389 -22.90 0.67 -18.46
N LYS A 390 -24.10 0.95 -18.98
CA LYS A 390 -24.89 2.13 -18.59
C LYS A 390 -25.42 1.99 -17.15
N ALA A 391 -25.57 3.11 -16.44
CA ALA A 391 -26.19 3.12 -15.12
C ALA A 391 -27.57 2.42 -15.13
N GLY A 392 -27.86 1.66 -14.08
CA GLY A 392 -29.07 0.83 -13.95
C GLY A 392 -29.04 -0.50 -14.70
N THR A 393 -28.04 -0.76 -15.56
CA THR A 393 -27.87 -2.07 -16.21
C THR A 393 -27.57 -3.14 -15.16
N LYS A 394 -28.25 -4.28 -15.21
CA LYS A 394 -27.95 -5.42 -14.33
C LYS A 394 -26.79 -6.24 -14.90
N VAL A 395 -25.74 -6.46 -14.11
CA VAL A 395 -24.52 -7.18 -14.49
C VAL A 395 -24.09 -8.14 -13.38
N GLN A 396 -23.27 -9.15 -13.68
CA GLN A 396 -22.74 -10.04 -12.64
C GLN A 396 -21.81 -9.29 -11.67
N ALA A 397 -21.79 -9.69 -10.39
CA ALA A 397 -20.84 -9.17 -9.41
C ALA A 397 -19.38 -9.30 -9.91
N GLY A 398 -18.56 -8.26 -9.68
CA GLY A 398 -17.18 -8.17 -10.16
C GLY A 398 -17.01 -7.70 -11.61
N THR A 399 -18.10 -7.41 -12.34
CA THR A 399 -18.01 -6.85 -13.71
C THR A 399 -17.24 -5.53 -13.75
N ASN A 400 -16.39 -5.36 -14.77
CA ASN A 400 -15.69 -4.12 -15.05
C ASN A 400 -16.62 -3.07 -15.69
N VAL A 401 -16.61 -1.85 -15.16
CA VAL A 401 -17.26 -0.68 -15.76
C VAL A 401 -16.17 0.22 -16.36
N ASN A 402 -16.09 0.26 -17.69
CA ASN A 402 -15.20 1.14 -18.44
C ASN A 402 -15.73 2.58 -18.39
N VAL A 403 -14.83 3.57 -18.41
CA VAL A 403 -15.21 4.99 -18.36
C VAL A 403 -14.45 5.81 -19.40
N THR A 404 -15.03 6.93 -19.81
CA THR A 404 -14.35 7.97 -20.59
C THR A 404 -14.30 9.24 -19.76
N VAL A 405 -13.09 9.72 -19.46
CA VAL A 405 -12.83 10.97 -18.74
C VAL A 405 -12.53 12.11 -19.71
N SER A 406 -12.86 13.33 -19.30
CA SER A 406 -12.41 14.55 -19.96
C SER A 406 -10.89 14.70 -19.84
N HIS A 407 -10.26 15.03 -20.96
CA HIS A 407 -8.90 15.57 -21.00
C HIS A 407 -8.99 16.97 -21.60
N GLN A 408 -8.76 18.01 -20.79
CA GLN A 408 -8.76 19.38 -21.29
C GLN A 408 -7.44 19.67 -22.00
N LEU A 409 -7.48 20.20 -23.23
CA LEU A 409 -6.26 20.64 -23.91
C LEU A 409 -5.69 21.87 -23.20
N LEU A 410 -4.46 21.75 -22.70
CA LEU A 410 -3.68 22.86 -22.15
C LEU A 410 -3.25 23.78 -23.30
N ARG A 411 -4.12 24.72 -23.67
CA ARG A 411 -3.87 25.66 -24.76
C ARG A 411 -2.74 26.61 -24.36
N GLN A 412 -1.58 26.48 -24.98
CA GLN A 412 -0.43 27.35 -24.73
C GLN A 412 -0.44 28.52 -25.70
N LEU A 413 -0.23 29.74 -25.19
CA LEU A 413 0.00 30.93 -25.99
C LEU A 413 1.46 31.35 -25.85
N ILE A 414 2.19 31.34 -26.96
CA ILE A 414 3.59 31.75 -27.03
C ILE A 414 3.64 33.08 -27.78
N VAL A 415 4.34 34.07 -27.22
CA VAL A 415 4.64 35.33 -27.92
C VAL A 415 6.09 35.33 -28.38
N MET A 416 6.30 35.67 -29.65
CA MET A 416 7.60 35.71 -30.32
C MET A 416 7.81 37.10 -30.95
N ALA A 417 9.07 37.41 -31.28
CA ALA A 417 9.47 38.66 -31.93
C ALA A 417 10.47 38.37 -33.05
N ASP A 418 10.37 39.09 -34.17
CA ASP A 418 11.30 38.92 -35.31
C ASP A 418 12.72 39.38 -34.97
N ASP A 419 12.87 40.34 -34.05
CA ASP A 419 14.15 40.73 -33.45
C ASP A 419 14.00 40.91 -31.93
N PRO A 420 14.62 40.06 -31.09
CA PRO A 420 14.63 40.24 -29.64
C PRO A 420 15.66 41.28 -29.15
N ASN A 421 16.44 41.91 -30.04
CA ASN A 421 17.57 42.79 -29.71
C ASN A 421 17.65 44.10 -30.57
N PRO A 422 16.54 44.81 -30.81
CA PRO A 422 16.48 45.92 -31.78
C PRO A 422 17.31 47.15 -31.37
N GLU A 423 17.76 47.95 -32.34
CA GLU A 423 18.17 49.34 -32.08
C GLU A 423 16.94 50.19 -31.70
N ILE A 424 17.11 51.16 -30.80
CA ILE A 424 16.07 52.16 -30.45
C ILE A 424 15.40 52.72 -31.71
N GLY A 425 14.08 52.85 -31.66
CA GLY A 425 13.24 53.44 -32.72
C GLY A 425 12.95 52.50 -33.89
N LYS A 426 13.62 51.35 -34.02
CA LYS A 426 13.30 50.37 -35.07
C LYS A 426 12.03 49.57 -34.70
N PRO A 427 11.09 49.40 -35.65
CA PRO A 427 9.88 48.62 -35.43
C PRO A 427 10.17 47.12 -35.42
N VAL A 428 9.86 46.46 -34.31
CA VAL A 428 9.85 45.00 -34.17
C VAL A 428 8.43 44.50 -34.37
N LYS A 429 8.29 43.45 -35.19
CA LYS A 429 7.04 42.70 -35.33
C LYS A 429 7.01 41.54 -34.34
N PHE A 430 5.86 41.38 -33.70
CA PHE A 430 5.53 40.36 -32.72
C PHE A 430 4.48 39.41 -33.30
N HIS A 431 4.54 38.16 -32.88
CA HIS A 431 3.61 37.11 -33.27
C HIS A 431 3.12 36.36 -32.04
N ALA A 432 1.85 35.99 -32.01
CA ALA A 432 1.26 35.16 -30.97
C ALA A 432 0.82 33.82 -31.59
N HIS A 433 1.53 32.75 -31.27
CA HIS A 433 1.19 31.39 -31.68
C HIS A 433 0.41 30.70 -30.55
N LEU A 434 -0.72 30.06 -30.91
CA LEU A 434 -1.61 29.37 -29.99
C LEU A 434 -1.67 27.90 -30.39
N ASP A 435 -1.32 26.98 -29.49
CA ASP A 435 -1.41 25.54 -29.74
C ASP A 435 -2.64 24.94 -29.01
N PRO A 436 -3.56 24.24 -29.70
CA PRO A 436 -3.70 24.15 -31.15
C PRO A 436 -4.29 25.44 -31.75
N GLU A 437 -3.96 25.71 -33.02
CA GLU A 437 -4.36 26.95 -33.70
C GLU A 437 -5.88 27.14 -33.77
N GLY A 438 -6.33 28.38 -33.52
CA GLY A 438 -7.75 28.72 -33.42
C GLY A 438 -8.13 29.99 -34.18
N SER A 439 -8.91 29.83 -35.24
CA SER A 439 -9.33 30.89 -36.18
C SER A 439 -10.34 31.93 -35.63
N GLN A 440 -10.56 31.99 -34.31
CA GLN A 440 -11.58 32.82 -33.66
C GLN A 440 -11.09 33.61 -32.43
N PHE A 441 -9.78 33.61 -32.15
CA PHE A 441 -9.23 34.38 -31.03
C PHE A 441 -8.92 35.82 -31.42
N LYS A 442 -9.13 36.75 -30.46
CA LYS A 442 -8.58 38.11 -30.50
C LYS A 442 -7.39 38.21 -29.55
N TYR A 443 -6.39 38.98 -29.94
CA TYR A 443 -5.13 39.14 -29.22
C TYR A 443 -4.99 40.56 -28.67
N LEU A 444 -4.48 40.68 -27.44
CA LEU A 444 -4.02 41.92 -26.83
C LEU A 444 -2.55 41.76 -26.48
N TYR A 445 -1.71 42.73 -26.83
CA TYR A 445 -0.29 42.74 -26.50
C TYR A 445 0.01 43.84 -25.49
N THR A 446 0.90 43.56 -24.54
CA THR A 446 1.52 44.54 -23.63
C THR A 446 3.03 44.48 -23.84
N PHE A 447 3.67 45.63 -24.07
CA PHE A 447 5.07 45.66 -24.51
C PHE A 447 6.09 45.89 -23.39
N GLY A 448 5.62 46.13 -22.16
CA GLY A 448 6.49 46.27 -20.97
C GLY A 448 7.13 47.66 -20.77
N ASP A 449 6.97 48.57 -21.74
CA ASP A 449 7.33 50.00 -21.65
C ASP A 449 6.15 50.90 -21.25
N GLY A 450 4.99 50.30 -20.95
CA GLY A 450 3.73 50.98 -20.69
C GLY A 450 2.78 51.02 -21.89
N ALA A 451 3.26 50.71 -23.11
CA ALA A 451 2.41 50.59 -24.28
C ALA A 451 1.67 49.25 -24.34
N ALA A 452 0.49 49.27 -24.95
CA ALA A 452 -0.33 48.10 -25.25
C ALA A 452 -1.06 48.26 -26.58
N SER A 453 -1.35 47.15 -27.25
CA SER A 453 -2.17 47.15 -28.46
C SER A 453 -3.65 47.39 -28.15
N LYS A 454 -4.47 47.60 -29.18
CA LYS A 454 -5.91 47.30 -29.09
C LYS A 454 -6.13 45.78 -29.23
N TRP A 455 -7.33 45.30 -28.90
CA TRP A 455 -7.73 43.92 -29.23
C TRP A 455 -7.82 43.75 -30.75
N ILE A 456 -6.97 42.91 -31.33
CA ILE A 456 -6.87 42.65 -32.77
C ILE A 456 -7.19 41.20 -33.11
N SER A 457 -7.79 40.92 -34.27
CA SER A 457 -8.05 39.55 -34.73
C SER A 457 -6.84 38.91 -35.42
N GLN A 458 -5.83 39.70 -35.77
CA GLN A 458 -4.57 39.21 -36.35
C GLN A 458 -3.64 38.75 -35.23
N SER A 459 -2.97 37.62 -35.44
CA SER A 459 -1.96 37.07 -34.53
C SER A 459 -0.62 37.80 -34.58
N THR A 460 -0.54 39.01 -35.16
CA THR A 460 0.72 39.78 -35.26
C THR A 460 0.50 41.28 -35.06
N VAL A 461 1.48 41.97 -34.48
CA VAL A 461 1.48 43.42 -34.24
C VAL A 461 2.90 43.98 -34.33
N THR A 462 3.07 45.29 -34.53
CA THR A 462 4.39 45.95 -34.61
C THR A 462 4.52 47.03 -33.53
N HIS A 463 5.68 47.14 -32.89
CA HIS A 463 5.99 48.15 -31.86
C HIS A 463 7.46 48.60 -31.94
N ALA A 464 7.78 49.82 -31.47
CA ALA A 464 9.12 50.40 -31.55
C ALA A 464 9.52 51.10 -30.23
N TYR A 465 10.48 50.54 -29.51
CA TYR A 465 10.96 51.06 -28.22
C TYR A 465 11.78 52.35 -28.40
N GLN A 466 11.44 53.39 -27.64
CA GLN A 466 12.07 54.72 -27.74
C GLN A 466 13.26 54.94 -26.79
N ALA A 467 13.55 53.97 -25.92
CA ALA A 467 14.67 53.97 -24.99
C ALA A 467 15.36 52.60 -24.98
N ALA A 468 16.62 52.55 -24.52
CA ALA A 468 17.32 51.29 -24.28
C ALA A 468 16.82 50.65 -22.99
N GLY A 469 16.70 49.33 -22.97
CA GLY A 469 16.16 48.63 -21.81
C GLY A 469 15.83 47.16 -22.08
N SER A 470 15.50 46.45 -21.01
CA SER A 470 14.97 45.08 -21.07
C SER A 470 13.47 45.11 -20.79
N TYR A 471 12.68 44.79 -21.80
CA TYR A 471 11.23 44.89 -21.80
C TYR A 471 10.60 43.49 -21.80
N ARG A 472 9.51 43.33 -21.03
CA ARG A 472 8.74 42.07 -20.97
C ARG A 472 7.47 42.21 -21.79
N VAL A 473 7.39 41.45 -22.88
CA VAL A 473 6.24 41.43 -23.78
C VAL A 473 5.35 40.25 -23.45
N GLN A 474 4.05 40.48 -23.32
CA GLN A 474 3.04 39.43 -23.16
C GLN A 474 1.92 39.62 -24.16
N ALA A 475 1.30 38.50 -24.55
CA ALA A 475 0.06 38.45 -25.30
C ALA A 475 -1.06 37.83 -24.45
N VAL A 476 -2.31 38.18 -24.73
CA VAL A 476 -3.49 37.50 -24.20
C VAL A 476 -4.43 37.20 -25.35
N ALA A 477 -4.76 35.93 -25.56
CA ALA A 477 -5.76 35.47 -26.52
C ALA A 477 -7.13 35.36 -25.83
N MET A 478 -8.18 35.84 -26.48
CA MET A 478 -9.57 35.86 -25.97
C MET A 478 -10.54 35.23 -26.96
N ARG A 479 -11.41 34.33 -26.46
CA ARG A 479 -12.57 33.77 -27.18
C ARG A 479 -13.74 33.65 -26.22
N GLY A 480 -14.75 34.52 -26.35
CA GLY A 480 -15.86 34.60 -25.39
C GLY A 480 -15.34 34.98 -24.00
N ALA A 481 -15.71 34.20 -22.98
CA ALA A 481 -15.20 34.35 -21.62
C ALA A 481 -13.76 33.84 -21.42
N THR A 482 -13.29 32.92 -22.27
CA THR A 482 -11.95 32.31 -22.15
C THR A 482 -10.86 33.34 -22.46
N ARG A 483 -9.90 33.50 -21.55
CA ARG A 483 -8.66 34.27 -21.73
C ARG A 483 -7.47 33.35 -21.50
N ILE A 484 -6.49 33.40 -22.39
CA ILE A 484 -5.26 32.60 -22.36
C ILE A 484 -4.09 33.60 -22.39
N PRO A 485 -3.40 33.84 -21.27
CA PRO A 485 -2.19 34.68 -21.26
C PRO A 485 -0.99 33.89 -21.79
N SER A 486 0.00 34.60 -22.34
CA SER A 486 1.31 34.04 -22.66
C SER A 486 2.29 34.17 -21.50
N GLU A 487 3.35 33.38 -21.54
CA GLU A 487 4.60 33.72 -20.83
C GLU A 487 5.19 35.04 -21.37
N SER A 488 6.19 35.59 -20.65
CA SER A 488 6.86 36.83 -21.07
C SER A 488 8.00 36.55 -22.04
N ALA A 489 7.92 37.05 -23.28
CA ALA A 489 9.11 37.25 -24.09
C ALA A 489 9.93 38.42 -23.53
N VAL A 490 11.25 38.36 -23.65
CA VAL A 490 12.17 39.44 -23.23
C VAL A 490 12.79 40.07 -24.48
N ILE A 491 12.65 41.39 -24.61
CA ILE A 491 13.24 42.19 -25.68
C ILE A 491 14.26 43.15 -25.09
N VAL A 492 15.47 43.18 -25.65
CA VAL A 492 16.56 44.05 -25.19
C VAL A 492 16.80 45.13 -26.23
N ALA A 493 16.13 46.27 -26.08
CA ALA A 493 16.34 47.42 -26.94
C ALA A 493 17.73 48.02 -26.66
N LYS A 494 18.55 48.12 -27.71
CA LYS A 494 19.94 48.59 -27.67
C LYS A 494 20.04 50.06 -28.04
N GLU A 495 20.92 50.78 -27.36
CA GLU A 495 21.35 52.10 -27.84
C GLU A 495 21.92 51.99 -29.25
N ILE A 496 21.67 53.04 -30.04
CA ILE A 496 22.32 53.23 -31.33
C ILE A 496 23.79 53.54 -31.08
N ASP A 497 24.70 52.72 -31.61
CA ASP A 497 26.12 53.07 -31.62
C ASP A 497 26.53 53.81 -32.90
N PHE A 498 27.18 54.95 -32.69
CA PHE A 498 27.63 55.84 -33.74
C PHE A 498 28.83 56.66 -33.26
N LYS A 499 29.55 57.21 -34.23
CA LYS A 499 30.70 58.10 -34.04
C LYS A 499 30.44 59.38 -34.82
N VAL A 500 30.95 60.50 -34.30
CA VAL A 500 30.97 61.79 -34.99
C VAL A 500 32.41 62.27 -35.13
N SER A 501 32.71 62.99 -36.20
CA SER A 501 33.96 63.74 -36.40
C SER A 501 33.66 65.16 -36.85
N LEU A 502 34.53 66.10 -36.48
CA LEU A 502 34.47 67.50 -36.91
C LEU A 502 35.54 67.80 -37.96
N GLU A 503 35.18 68.52 -39.01
CA GLU A 503 36.08 68.98 -40.06
C GLU A 503 35.94 70.50 -40.26
N PRO A 504 36.83 71.32 -39.68
CA PRO A 504 36.87 72.76 -39.92
C PRO A 504 37.57 73.07 -41.25
N THR A 505 36.97 73.94 -42.06
CA THR A 505 37.49 74.39 -43.35
C THR A 505 37.47 75.92 -43.42
N PRO A 506 38.64 76.60 -43.48
CA PRO A 506 39.99 76.05 -43.34
C PRO A 506 40.33 75.69 -41.88
N VAL A 507 41.24 74.72 -41.68
CA VAL A 507 41.76 74.35 -40.34
C VAL A 507 42.64 75.45 -39.74
N ARG A 508 43.24 76.28 -40.60
CA ARG A 508 44.09 77.43 -40.27
C ARG A 508 43.49 78.69 -40.88
N ALA A 509 43.29 79.71 -40.06
CA ALA A 509 42.59 80.93 -40.44
C ALA A 509 43.29 82.18 -39.88
N LYS A 510 42.95 83.35 -40.42
CA LYS A 510 43.24 84.64 -39.79
C LYS A 510 42.07 85.06 -38.90
N PRO A 511 42.27 85.99 -37.94
CA PRO A 511 41.16 86.68 -37.31
C PRO A 511 40.24 87.31 -38.36
N LEU A 512 38.93 87.21 -38.16
CA LEU A 512 37.86 87.62 -39.08
C LEU A 512 37.66 86.80 -40.37
N ASP A 513 38.42 85.73 -40.62
CA ASP A 513 38.07 84.75 -41.68
C ASP A 513 36.85 83.91 -41.24
N GLU A 514 35.93 83.59 -42.18
CA GLU A 514 34.82 82.65 -41.93
C GLU A 514 35.28 81.20 -42.07
N ILE A 515 35.03 80.38 -41.06
CA ILE A 515 35.38 78.96 -41.01
C ILE A 515 34.10 78.12 -41.04
N ALA A 516 34.00 77.20 -42.00
CA ALA A 516 32.93 76.22 -42.06
C ALA A 516 33.26 75.00 -41.20
N PHE A 517 32.33 74.63 -40.31
CA PHE A 517 32.45 73.49 -39.41
C PHE A 517 31.50 72.39 -39.87
N ALA A 518 32.05 71.33 -40.48
CA ALA A 518 31.28 70.18 -40.95
C ALA A 518 31.36 69.02 -39.96
N ALA A 519 30.20 68.50 -39.58
CA ALA A 519 30.05 67.25 -38.85
C ALA A 519 29.91 66.08 -39.83
N LYS A 520 30.56 64.95 -39.53
CA LYS A 520 30.33 63.67 -40.23
C LYS A 520 30.06 62.57 -39.22
N THR A 521 29.19 61.64 -39.60
CA THR A 521 28.84 60.44 -38.82
C THR A 521 29.15 59.17 -39.60
N ASN A 522 29.36 58.06 -38.90
CA ASN A 522 29.56 56.73 -39.53
C ASN A 522 28.25 56.02 -39.93
N ARG A 523 27.11 56.69 -39.79
CA ARG A 523 25.76 56.21 -40.10
C ARG A 523 25.01 57.36 -40.81
N SER A 524 24.39 57.07 -41.95
CA SER A 524 23.56 58.02 -42.73
C SER A 524 22.07 57.66 -42.72
N ASP A 525 21.71 56.49 -42.18
CA ASP A 525 20.35 55.97 -42.01
C ASP A 525 19.60 56.57 -40.80
N ILE A 526 20.25 57.46 -40.04
CA ILE A 526 19.77 57.98 -38.76
C ILE A 526 19.68 59.52 -38.81
N PRO A 527 18.53 60.12 -38.44
CA PRO A 527 18.35 61.57 -38.40
C PRO A 527 19.00 62.17 -37.15
N PHE A 528 20.31 62.38 -37.22
CA PHE A 528 21.06 63.07 -36.17
C PHE A 528 20.66 64.55 -36.04
N ARG A 529 20.86 65.09 -34.83
CA ARG A 529 21.01 66.54 -34.63
C ARG A 529 22.41 66.84 -34.12
N TYR A 530 22.91 68.02 -34.48
CA TYR A 530 24.26 68.51 -34.20
C TYR A 530 24.21 69.78 -33.36
N GLN A 531 25.21 69.98 -32.51
CA GLN A 531 25.46 71.22 -31.79
C GLN A 531 26.97 71.50 -31.80
N PHE A 532 27.37 72.72 -32.14
CA PHE A 532 28.76 73.11 -32.27
C PHE A 532 29.15 74.08 -31.14
N ASP A 533 30.27 73.81 -30.48
CA ASP A 533 30.88 74.62 -29.41
C ASP A 533 32.22 75.13 -29.96
N PHE A 534 32.33 76.44 -30.15
CA PHE A 534 33.49 77.05 -30.81
C PHE A 534 34.64 77.35 -29.84
N ALA A 535 34.48 77.04 -28.55
CA ALA A 535 35.47 77.23 -27.49
C ALA A 535 36.00 78.67 -27.28
N ASP A 536 35.35 79.67 -27.88
CA ASP A 536 35.55 81.11 -27.64
C ASP A 536 34.53 81.70 -26.64
N GLY A 537 33.54 80.90 -26.24
CA GLY A 537 32.38 81.29 -25.43
C GLY A 537 31.05 81.23 -26.18
N THR A 538 31.06 80.99 -27.50
CA THR A 538 29.88 80.85 -28.34
C THR A 538 29.56 79.39 -28.67
N GLN A 539 28.26 79.09 -28.83
CA GLN A 539 27.75 77.75 -29.12
C GLN A 539 26.49 77.84 -29.99
N SER A 540 26.28 76.89 -30.90
CA SER A 540 25.06 76.80 -31.72
C SER A 540 23.87 76.21 -30.96
N ASP A 541 22.68 76.37 -31.53
CA ASP A 541 21.52 75.52 -31.23
C ASP A 541 21.65 74.10 -31.81
N TRP A 542 20.72 73.21 -31.43
CA TRP A 542 20.63 71.82 -31.91
C TRP A 542 19.97 71.71 -33.30
N SER A 543 20.74 71.93 -34.34
CA SER A 543 20.31 71.86 -35.75
C SER A 543 20.24 70.41 -36.29
N PRO A 544 19.36 70.09 -37.25
CA PRO A 544 19.54 68.90 -38.09
C PRO A 544 20.67 69.07 -39.11
N GLU A 545 21.05 70.31 -39.44
CA GLU A 545 22.09 70.58 -40.44
C GLU A 545 23.47 70.14 -39.95
N PRO A 546 24.23 69.35 -40.73
CA PRO A 546 25.56 68.89 -40.36
C PRO A 546 26.65 69.94 -40.58
N VAL A 547 26.33 71.15 -41.05
CA VAL A 547 27.31 72.21 -41.30
C VAL A 547 26.84 73.52 -40.66
N THR A 548 27.77 74.20 -40.00
CA THR A 548 27.60 75.60 -39.56
C THR A 548 28.83 76.42 -39.97
N ARG A 549 28.80 77.75 -39.77
CA ARG A 549 29.94 78.65 -40.01
C ARG A 549 30.13 79.60 -38.85
N HIS A 550 31.37 79.95 -38.54
CA HIS A 550 31.75 80.81 -37.42
C HIS A 550 32.97 81.67 -37.75
N ILE A 551 33.15 82.77 -37.01
CA ILE A 551 34.23 83.76 -37.21
C ILE A 551 34.87 84.06 -35.86
N TYR A 552 36.21 83.95 -35.77
CA TYR A 552 36.97 84.25 -34.57
C TYR A 552 37.54 85.67 -34.61
N ASP A 553 37.36 86.45 -33.53
CA ASP A 553 37.83 87.84 -33.43
C ASP A 553 39.33 87.97 -33.08
N ARG A 554 39.90 86.92 -32.48
CA ARG A 554 41.25 86.92 -31.90
C ARG A 554 42.12 85.77 -32.43
N PRO A 555 43.45 85.95 -32.47
CA PRO A 555 44.37 84.85 -32.69
C PRO A 555 44.43 83.93 -31.45
N GLY A 556 44.45 82.62 -31.67
CA GLY A 556 44.44 81.60 -30.63
C GLY A 556 44.29 80.18 -31.21
N THR A 557 44.41 79.17 -30.35
CA THR A 557 44.09 77.77 -30.69
C THR A 557 42.79 77.38 -29.99
N TYR A 558 41.72 77.22 -30.78
CA TYR A 558 40.37 76.98 -30.27
C TYR A 558 40.03 75.48 -30.36
N PRO A 559 39.83 74.77 -29.23
CA PRO A 559 39.45 73.36 -29.22
C PRO A 559 37.95 73.20 -29.51
N ALA A 560 37.55 73.53 -30.74
CA ALA A 560 36.18 73.49 -31.21
C ALA A 560 35.63 72.06 -31.17
N LYS A 561 34.36 71.92 -30.81
CA LYS A 561 33.68 70.63 -30.60
C LYS A 561 32.40 70.54 -31.42
N VAL A 562 32.07 69.32 -31.82
CA VAL A 562 30.71 68.97 -32.27
C VAL A 562 30.14 67.91 -31.35
N ARG A 563 28.86 68.06 -31.01
CA ARG A 563 28.02 67.09 -30.31
C ARG A 563 26.96 66.60 -31.27
N ALA A 564 26.79 65.29 -31.38
CA ALA A 564 25.74 64.66 -32.17
C ALA A 564 24.86 63.77 -31.27
N ARG A 565 23.56 63.74 -31.54
CA ARG A 565 22.60 62.87 -30.82
C ARG A 565 21.45 62.39 -31.70
N VAL A 566 20.82 61.31 -31.26
CA VAL A 566 19.55 60.81 -31.82
C VAL A 566 18.45 61.06 -30.79
N ALA A 567 17.45 61.88 -31.14
CA ALA A 567 16.34 62.27 -30.26
C ALA A 567 16.80 62.71 -28.84
N GLN A 568 16.32 62.02 -27.79
CA GLN A 568 16.70 62.24 -26.39
C GLN A 568 17.80 61.26 -25.89
N GLY A 569 18.37 60.46 -26.79
CA GLY A 569 19.39 59.45 -26.47
C GLY A 569 20.80 60.02 -26.27
N ARG A 570 21.78 59.11 -26.16
CA ARG A 570 23.20 59.40 -25.91
C ARG A 570 23.75 60.47 -26.85
N ILE A 571 24.42 61.46 -26.25
CA ILE A 571 25.23 62.45 -26.95
C ILE A 571 26.63 61.85 -27.15
N VAL A 572 27.16 61.96 -28.37
CA VAL A 572 28.56 61.64 -28.69
C VAL A 572 29.23 62.92 -29.17
N GLU A 573 30.46 63.18 -28.73
CA GLU A 573 31.19 64.40 -29.09
C GLU A 573 32.57 64.14 -29.70
N SER A 574 33.05 65.11 -30.48
CA SER A 574 34.36 65.12 -31.13
C SER A 574 34.95 66.52 -31.07
N VAL A 575 36.28 66.61 -30.93
CA VAL A 575 37.01 67.86 -30.68
C VAL A 575 38.17 67.98 -31.66
N VAL A 576 38.31 69.14 -32.31
CA VAL A 576 39.41 69.44 -33.24
C VAL A 576 39.94 70.85 -32.97
N PRO A 577 41.26 71.03 -32.79
CA PRO A 577 41.85 72.35 -32.62
C PRO A 577 41.83 73.13 -33.94
N VAL A 578 41.37 74.37 -33.88
CA VAL A 578 41.43 75.36 -34.97
C VAL A 578 42.48 76.39 -34.63
N GLU A 579 43.41 76.64 -35.55
CA GLU A 579 44.50 77.60 -35.36
C GLU A 579 44.17 78.92 -36.07
N VAL A 580 43.85 79.95 -35.29
CA VAL A 580 43.59 81.31 -35.77
C VAL A 580 44.84 82.15 -35.51
N GLY A 581 45.47 82.70 -36.55
CA GLY A 581 46.82 83.28 -36.41
C GLY A 581 47.16 84.37 -37.42
N ILE A 582 48.05 85.27 -36.98
CA ILE A 582 48.64 86.30 -37.84
C ILE A 582 49.80 85.66 -38.61
N VAL A 583 49.58 85.38 -39.90
CA VAL A 583 50.60 84.82 -40.79
C VAL A 583 51.75 85.82 -40.95
N HIS A 584 52.87 85.57 -40.27
CA HIS A 584 54.10 86.34 -40.48
C HIS A 584 54.69 86.02 -41.87
N TRP A 585 54.64 86.99 -42.76
CA TRP A 585 55.42 86.99 -44.00
C TRP A 585 56.92 86.98 -43.67
N THR A 586 57.65 86.01 -44.22
CA THR A 586 59.11 85.94 -44.08
C THR A 586 59.77 87.01 -44.95
N LEU A 587 60.12 88.14 -44.34
CA LEU A 587 60.64 89.33 -45.02
C LEU A 587 62.13 89.19 -45.40
N TRP A 588 62.44 88.31 -46.35
CA TRP A 588 63.76 88.07 -46.92
C TRP A 588 63.72 88.02 -48.45
N ALA A 589 63.57 89.19 -49.08
CA ALA A 589 63.57 89.36 -50.54
C ALA A 589 64.14 90.72 -51.00
N ALA A 590 65.03 91.32 -50.22
CA ALA A 590 65.79 92.53 -50.57
C ALA A 590 67.14 92.54 -49.83
N LEU A 591 68.15 93.20 -50.41
CA LEU A 591 69.53 93.31 -49.89
C LEU A 591 70.28 91.97 -49.74
N GLY A 592 70.56 91.31 -50.88
CA GLY A 592 71.33 90.05 -50.93
C GLY A 592 72.49 89.99 -51.95
N THR A 593 72.74 91.06 -52.71
CA THR A 593 73.80 91.12 -53.75
C THR A 593 74.45 92.49 -53.77
N GLY A 594 75.71 92.60 -53.28
CA GLY A 594 76.37 93.91 -53.15
C GLY A 594 77.75 93.87 -52.49
N LEU A 595 78.74 93.27 -53.17
CA LEU A 595 80.19 93.49 -53.02
C LEU A 595 80.82 93.44 -51.60
N ALA A 596 81.63 92.40 -51.36
CA ALA A 596 82.73 92.50 -50.40
C ALA A 596 83.91 93.27 -51.03
N GLY A 597 84.53 94.21 -50.30
CA GLY A 597 85.63 95.02 -50.83
C GLY A 597 86.25 96.01 -49.85
N LEU A 598 87.20 95.53 -49.04
CA LEU A 598 88.34 96.27 -48.44
C LEU A 598 88.11 97.69 -47.88
N GLY A 599 88.14 97.84 -46.55
CA GLY A 599 88.30 99.13 -45.89
C GLY A 599 88.44 98.98 -44.37
N GLY A 600 89.51 99.51 -43.78
CA GLY A 600 89.77 99.41 -42.35
C GLY A 600 89.22 100.61 -41.56
N GLY A 601 88.76 100.37 -40.33
CA GLY A 601 88.31 101.40 -39.40
C GLY A 601 87.99 100.79 -38.04
N ALA A 602 88.53 101.35 -36.96
CA ALA A 602 88.36 100.83 -35.60
C ALA A 602 87.19 101.52 -34.85
N PHE A 603 86.94 101.03 -33.63
CA PHE A 603 86.15 101.59 -32.51
C PHE A 603 84.77 100.96 -32.16
N ILE A 604 84.86 100.01 -31.21
CA ILE A 604 84.08 99.93 -29.95
C ILE A 604 82.56 100.20 -30.02
N PHE A 605 81.75 99.14 -29.82
CA PHE A 605 81.08 98.97 -28.51
C PHE A 605 80.81 97.49 -28.18
N HIS A 606 80.65 97.19 -26.89
CA HIS A 606 80.71 95.84 -26.32
C HIS A 606 79.55 95.60 -25.35
N GLY A 607 79.00 94.38 -25.34
CA GLY A 607 78.14 93.88 -24.26
C GLY A 607 76.63 94.15 -24.34
N TRP A 608 75.88 93.31 -25.08
CA TRP A 608 74.44 93.08 -24.82
C TRP A 608 73.99 91.62 -25.08
N ARG A 609 74.82 90.68 -24.63
CA ARG A 609 74.44 89.30 -24.31
C ARG A 609 74.82 89.04 -22.85
N GLN A 610 74.08 88.17 -22.16
CA GLN A 610 74.22 87.79 -20.73
C GLN A 610 73.60 88.70 -19.65
N PHE A 611 72.49 89.39 -19.94
CA PHE A 611 71.49 89.84 -18.95
C PHE A 611 70.14 89.91 -19.71
N LEU A 612 69.00 89.38 -19.27
CA LEU A 612 68.59 88.82 -17.97
C LEU A 612 68.33 87.30 -18.00
N LYS A 613 68.27 86.70 -16.80
CA LYS A 613 67.99 85.28 -16.53
C LYS A 613 67.19 85.21 -15.23
N TRP A 614 66.20 84.31 -15.11
CA TRP A 614 65.21 84.23 -13.99
C TRP A 614 64.21 85.42 -13.99
N ILE A 615 62.93 85.36 -13.56
CA ILE A 615 62.05 84.40 -12.85
C ILE A 615 60.69 84.40 -13.64
N ARG A 616 59.85 83.33 -13.79
CA ARG A 616 58.86 82.86 -12.78
C ARG A 616 58.05 81.60 -13.20
N VAL A 617 58.02 80.61 -12.30
CA VAL A 617 56.98 79.59 -11.98
C VAL A 617 56.22 78.88 -13.12
N VAL A 618 56.27 77.54 -13.10
CA VAL A 618 55.25 76.63 -13.64
C VAL A 618 54.82 75.66 -12.51
N PRO A 619 53.51 75.46 -12.25
CA PRO A 619 53.06 74.49 -11.25
C PRO A 619 53.11 73.04 -11.78
N LYS A 620 53.44 72.08 -10.91
CA LYS A 620 53.52 70.65 -11.22
C LYS A 620 52.28 69.91 -10.69
N MET A 621 51.61 69.14 -11.54
CA MET A 621 50.74 68.02 -11.16
C MET A 621 50.93 66.86 -12.15
N ASP A 622 50.79 65.63 -11.67
CA ASP A 622 51.29 64.43 -12.36
C ASP A 622 50.29 63.83 -13.38
N PRO A 623 50.77 63.29 -14.52
CA PRO A 623 49.94 62.56 -15.49
C PRO A 623 49.67 61.12 -14.99
N GLY A 624 48.60 60.94 -14.22
CA GLY A 624 48.19 59.62 -13.74
C GLY A 624 47.48 58.77 -14.79
N GLY A 625 47.97 57.54 -15.01
CA GLY A 625 47.22 56.46 -15.68
C GLY A 625 47.55 56.21 -17.15
N GLN A 626 48.55 55.38 -17.42
CA GLN A 626 48.76 54.78 -18.75
C GLN A 626 47.82 53.58 -18.98
N HIS A 627 47.39 53.37 -20.22
CA HIS A 627 46.95 52.04 -20.67
C HIS A 627 48.17 51.11 -20.78
N LEU A 628 48.05 49.88 -20.29
CA LEU A 628 48.95 48.79 -20.69
C LEU A 628 48.16 47.59 -21.23
N ARG A 629 48.35 47.36 -22.53
CA ARG A 629 48.03 46.14 -23.27
C ARG A 629 49.25 45.22 -23.18
N ILE A 630 49.04 43.92 -23.02
CA ILE A 630 50.12 42.93 -23.07
C ILE A 630 49.84 41.95 -24.20
N GLU A 631 50.67 42.01 -25.24
CA GLU A 631 50.85 40.98 -26.25
C GLU A 631 52.34 40.59 -26.25
N SER A 632 52.63 39.32 -26.50
CA SER A 632 53.93 38.72 -26.18
C SER A 632 54.83 38.55 -27.40
N ARG A 633 56.15 38.48 -27.15
CA ARG A 633 57.04 37.67 -27.99
C ARG A 633 58.29 37.17 -27.24
N GLU A 634 58.49 35.86 -27.32
CA GLU A 634 59.75 35.05 -27.26
C GLU A 634 60.95 35.62 -26.46
N GLY A 635 61.38 34.97 -25.36
CA GLY A 635 62.55 35.48 -24.60
C GLY A 635 63.15 34.75 -23.36
N TRP A 636 62.78 33.50 -23.03
CA TRP A 636 63.34 32.68 -21.90
C TRP A 636 63.10 33.18 -20.45
N GLY A 637 63.14 32.25 -19.48
CA GLY A 637 63.38 32.51 -18.05
C GLY A 637 62.17 32.38 -17.10
N ASP A 638 62.05 31.23 -16.42
CA ASP A 638 61.06 31.04 -15.35
C ASP A 638 61.43 31.81 -14.06
N ASN A 639 60.51 32.59 -13.52
CA ASN A 639 60.01 32.42 -12.14
C ASN A 639 58.83 33.34 -11.76
N CYS A 640 58.20 33.03 -10.62
CA CYS A 640 57.20 33.84 -9.89
C CYS A 640 55.84 34.11 -10.58
N ARG A 641 54.84 33.29 -10.24
CA ARG A 641 53.41 33.64 -10.30
C ARG A 641 52.92 34.04 -8.90
N LEU A 642 52.03 35.02 -8.79
CA LEU A 642 51.29 35.34 -7.55
C LEU A 642 49.78 35.35 -7.80
N ARG A 643 49.00 34.98 -6.76
CA ARG A 643 47.59 34.59 -6.88
C ARG A 643 46.82 34.95 -5.61
N LEU A 644 45.75 35.72 -5.76
CA LEU A 644 44.67 35.91 -4.78
C LEU A 644 43.37 35.47 -5.48
N VAL A 645 42.60 34.47 -5.06
CA VAL A 645 42.07 34.09 -3.73
C VAL A 645 40.98 35.07 -3.26
N LYS A 646 39.74 34.57 -3.25
CA LYS A 646 38.47 35.17 -2.80
C LYS A 646 37.95 34.37 -1.57
N PRO A 647 36.75 34.65 -1.03
CA PRO A 647 36.23 35.87 -0.39
C PRO A 647 35.82 35.57 1.08
N PRO A 648 35.11 36.47 1.78
CA PRO A 648 33.63 36.36 1.86
C PRO A 648 32.93 37.73 1.83
N GLY A 649 31.62 37.90 1.59
CA GLY A 649 30.47 37.00 1.29
C GLY A 649 29.22 37.92 1.22
N GLU A 650 28.00 37.58 0.78
CA GLU A 650 27.32 36.38 0.23
C GLU A 650 26.16 36.95 -0.66
N GLN A 651 25.56 36.29 -1.66
CA GLN A 651 25.70 34.93 -2.21
C GLN A 651 25.59 35.00 -3.77
N ARG A 652 24.94 34.16 -4.60
CA ARG A 652 24.06 32.97 -4.48
C ARG A 652 24.56 31.83 -5.37
N ILE A 653 24.29 30.59 -4.96
CA ILE A 653 24.99 29.39 -5.45
C ILE A 653 24.28 28.74 -6.65
N VAL A 654 25.03 28.47 -7.73
CA VAL A 654 24.87 27.30 -8.61
C VAL A 654 26.28 26.82 -8.97
N TRP A 655 26.50 25.49 -9.05
CA TRP A 655 27.80 24.90 -9.38
C TRP A 655 27.72 24.13 -10.71
N ALA A 656 28.78 24.20 -11.52
CA ALA A 656 28.94 23.41 -12.74
C ALA A 656 30.36 22.84 -12.77
N GLY A 657 30.48 21.52 -12.66
CA GLY A 657 31.76 20.82 -12.52
C GLY A 657 32.41 20.45 -13.86
N GLY A 658 33.73 20.64 -13.96
CA GLY A 658 34.56 20.09 -15.04
C GLY A 658 34.87 18.59 -14.87
N PRO A 659 35.55 17.96 -15.85
CA PRO A 659 35.46 16.52 -16.06
C PRO A 659 36.49 15.64 -15.32
N GLY A 660 35.98 14.62 -14.62
CA GLY A 660 36.32 13.20 -14.79
C GLY A 660 37.68 12.63 -14.32
N ARG A 661 37.63 11.69 -13.36
CA ARG A 661 37.81 10.23 -13.60
C ARG A 661 37.70 9.39 -12.32
N GLN A 662 37.11 8.19 -12.47
CA GLN A 662 37.26 7.00 -11.59
C GLN A 662 36.74 7.17 -10.13
N GLU A 663 36.28 6.15 -9.39
CA GLU A 663 36.05 4.72 -9.67
C GLU A 663 35.03 4.12 -8.69
N GLY A 664 34.51 2.92 -8.98
CA GLY A 664 33.98 1.99 -7.96
C GLY A 664 32.46 2.00 -7.67
N PRO A 665 31.93 0.94 -7.02
CA PRO A 665 30.52 0.56 -7.16
C PRO A 665 29.74 0.32 -5.84
N HIS A 666 28.43 0.02 -6.00
CA HIS A 666 27.44 -0.37 -4.99
C HIS A 666 26.97 0.77 -4.04
N SER A 667 25.77 0.71 -3.47
CA SER A 667 24.73 -0.36 -3.49
C SER A 667 23.34 0.21 -3.78
#